data_AF-A0A1Q7QZG1-F1
#
_entry.id   AF-A0A1Q7QZG1-F1
#
_cell.length_a   1.000
_cell.length_b   1.000
_cell.length_c   1.000
_cell.angle_alpha   90.00
_cell.angle_beta   90.00
_cell.angle_gamma   90.00
#
_symmetry.space_group_name_H-M   'P 1'
#
loop_
_entity.id
_entity.type
_entity.pdbx_description
1 polymer ?
#
loop_
_entity_poly.entity_id
_entity_poly.type
_entity_poly.pdbx_seq_one_letter_code
_entity_poly.pdbx_strand_id
1 'polypeptide(L)'
;MKSFLDDLKSRFLLNPTAINVERTICARIDDLIREIWADRKPPASFVLFAIGGYGRGTIHPESDIDLLFFFKESINEEAVNAILLPLWDLQFKVGHQIRHVKDFAKFDEGHMESYTAFLDSRFLLGDPKTAEEFEREIFPKLRRQNRDRFLKGLVDLKAIRYKQFGDTIFQLEPDVKEAPGGLRDVHWSGWVLKSLETTSGLLLRDEALKFHHCVRTFVHFHAGRNFNVLSFEFQEQLAEKLGYRDSQRGEAAENLMRDYFLKAAVLSREGSFWEEEIVGHPNMISIPSEFSDPFEMISAFGEAHRQKARLDSPTLIAIRRRLAYTNGVLGNNPRAGRAVLEMMKDRKGIYNTLLAMHEVGLLGKIFPDFEEIRCRVIRDFFHKYTVDEHSLIAIRNIEELPPNHRFSILLNELDHPELLLLSLLFHDIGKSHRHDEGNHVHPSTEGVTSILRKLELPQDQADKVVFVVKHHLEMSKIIMRRDFSDEHVIDQFADLVGNTDNLRMLCLLTYADVKAVNTEVLTPWKEDLMWQLYIETYNRLTLGLADDRYTQQPALEKDIEEIARLLPPKTPSQGIRDFLDGFPRQYLKNTPKKQIADHFLLSRQLASRPMVMHLGKSGTVYEVLVMTADRPFLFSKITGVLSYFGMNIVRGQAFSNRHGTIFDLIAFEDPERYFQKNPSEIDHFAKVLSDVISGSADLKKLLDRKFTSVVFKQKKSLVPTTIHFENDFSKRCTIMEILTQDAFGLLYRISSVISSHGCNIEVALITTEGHRAIDVFYITREGQKLPPELEEKLQHDLEVVLSQP
;
A
#
# COMPACT_ATOMS: atom_id res chain seq x y z
N MET A 1 -48.24 -16.55 12.74
CA MET A 1 -46.82 -16.40 12.34
C MET A 1 -46.00 -15.66 13.38
N LYS A 2 -46.38 -14.44 13.78
CA LYS A 2 -45.64 -13.65 14.78
C LYS A 2 -45.31 -14.43 16.08
N SER A 3 -46.33 -15.01 16.72
CA SER A 3 -46.12 -15.85 17.91
C SER A 3 -45.18 -17.05 17.70
N PHE A 4 -45.12 -17.61 16.48
CA PHE A 4 -44.19 -18.69 16.15
C PHE A 4 -42.75 -18.18 16.03
N LEU A 5 -42.54 -17.02 15.40
CA LEU A 5 -41.22 -16.38 15.33
C LEU A 5 -40.74 -15.91 16.70
N ASP A 6 -41.64 -15.41 17.55
CA ASP A 6 -41.32 -15.00 18.92
C ASP A 6 -40.86 -16.21 19.77
N ASP A 7 -41.59 -17.34 19.73
CA ASP A 7 -41.17 -18.59 20.39
C ASP A 7 -39.81 -19.08 19.87
N LEU A 8 -39.63 -19.09 18.55
CA LEU A 8 -38.40 -19.55 17.91
C LEU A 8 -37.22 -18.66 18.30
N LYS A 9 -37.42 -17.33 18.37
CA LYS A 9 -36.43 -16.38 18.86
C LYS A 9 -36.07 -16.68 20.31
N SER A 10 -37.05 -16.83 21.21
CA SER A 10 -36.78 -17.13 22.62
C SER A 10 -35.95 -18.42 22.78
N ARG A 11 -36.31 -19.48 22.05
CA ARG A 11 -35.59 -20.75 22.09
C ARG A 11 -34.17 -20.65 21.50
N PHE A 12 -34.02 -19.94 20.39
CA PHE A 12 -32.70 -19.70 19.77
C PHE A 12 -31.79 -18.91 20.70
N LEU A 13 -32.27 -17.83 21.33
CA LEU A 13 -31.46 -17.00 22.22
C LEU A 13 -31.03 -17.71 23.52
N LEU A 14 -31.74 -18.77 23.92
CA LEU A 14 -31.33 -19.63 25.02
C LEU A 14 -30.20 -20.58 24.65
N ASN A 15 -30.21 -21.11 23.42
CA ASN A 15 -29.16 -21.99 22.92
C ASN A 15 -29.00 -21.87 21.39
N PRO A 16 -28.18 -20.92 20.92
CA PRO A 16 -28.06 -20.60 19.49
C PRO A 16 -27.57 -21.76 18.61
N THR A 17 -26.91 -22.77 19.19
CA THR A 17 -26.33 -23.90 18.44
C THR A 17 -27.28 -25.11 18.34
N ALA A 18 -28.36 -25.14 19.10
CA ALA A 18 -29.23 -26.32 19.21
C ALA A 18 -30.38 -26.37 18.18
N ILE A 19 -30.70 -25.26 17.52
CA ILE A 19 -31.89 -25.14 16.67
C ILE A 19 -31.49 -24.71 15.28
N ASN A 20 -31.93 -25.47 14.27
CA ASN A 20 -31.87 -25.05 12.88
C ASN A 20 -33.06 -24.14 12.58
N VAL A 21 -32.88 -22.84 12.84
CA VAL A 21 -33.92 -21.82 12.69
C VAL A 21 -34.38 -21.75 11.25
N GLU A 22 -33.46 -21.87 10.30
CA GLU A 22 -33.73 -21.61 8.90
C GLU A 22 -34.66 -22.65 8.29
N ARG A 23 -34.41 -23.93 8.57
CA ARG A 23 -35.30 -25.02 8.15
C ARG A 23 -36.65 -24.96 8.85
N THR A 24 -36.67 -24.54 10.11
CA THR A 24 -37.91 -24.43 10.90
C THR A 24 -38.83 -23.35 10.33
N ILE A 25 -38.28 -22.18 9.99
CA ILE A 25 -39.02 -21.11 9.31
C ILE A 25 -39.47 -21.56 7.92
N CYS A 26 -38.56 -22.16 7.14
CA CYS A 26 -38.87 -22.66 5.80
C CYS A 26 -40.07 -23.63 5.80
N ALA A 27 -40.06 -24.63 6.70
CA ALA A 27 -41.16 -25.59 6.81
C ALA A 27 -42.49 -24.91 7.15
N ARG A 28 -42.49 -23.92 8.05
CA ARG A 28 -43.71 -23.18 8.38
C ARG A 28 -44.23 -22.34 7.22
N ILE A 29 -43.34 -21.78 6.39
CA ILE A 29 -43.72 -21.03 5.18
C ILE A 29 -44.27 -21.99 4.12
N ASP A 30 -43.68 -23.16 3.93
CA ASP A 30 -44.22 -24.20 3.04
C ASP A 30 -45.65 -24.58 3.43
N ASP A 31 -45.90 -24.80 4.73
CA ASP A 31 -47.23 -25.12 5.24
C ASP A 31 -48.21 -23.97 5.01
N LEU A 32 -47.78 -22.73 5.26
CA LEU A 32 -48.60 -21.55 4.99
C LEU A 32 -48.97 -21.42 3.51
N ILE A 33 -48.03 -21.65 2.58
CA ILE A 33 -48.30 -21.59 1.14
C ILE A 33 -49.30 -22.69 0.74
N ARG A 34 -49.19 -23.90 1.31
CA ARG A 34 -50.18 -24.96 1.10
C ARG A 34 -51.55 -24.61 1.68
N GLU A 35 -51.60 -24.01 2.87
CA GLU A 35 -52.83 -23.51 3.50
C GLU A 35 -53.50 -22.45 2.62
N ILE A 36 -52.73 -21.47 2.11
CA ILE A 36 -53.24 -20.43 1.19
C ILE A 36 -53.82 -21.07 -0.07
N TRP A 37 -53.22 -22.14 -0.59
CA TRP A 37 -53.66 -22.77 -1.85
C TRP A 37 -54.71 -23.87 -1.69
N ALA A 38 -55.02 -24.33 -0.47
CA ALA A 38 -55.72 -25.59 -0.21
C ALA A 38 -57.04 -25.79 -1.00
N ASP A 39 -57.83 -24.73 -1.19
CA ASP A 39 -59.14 -24.79 -1.85
C ASP A 39 -59.09 -24.52 -3.37
N ARG A 40 -57.89 -24.49 -3.98
CA ARG A 40 -57.69 -24.13 -5.39
C ARG A 40 -57.08 -25.27 -6.19
N LYS A 41 -57.61 -25.46 -7.41
CA LYS A 41 -56.98 -26.35 -8.40
C LYS A 41 -55.95 -25.53 -9.19
N PRO A 42 -54.69 -26.01 -9.32
CA PRO A 42 -53.71 -25.29 -10.11
C PRO A 42 -54.08 -25.25 -11.60
N PRO A 43 -53.81 -24.13 -12.30
CA PRO A 43 -53.90 -24.08 -13.75
C PRO A 43 -53.07 -25.20 -14.38
N ALA A 44 -53.47 -25.63 -15.58
CA ALA A 44 -52.65 -26.56 -16.36
C ALA A 44 -51.29 -25.91 -16.67
N SER A 45 -50.23 -26.72 -16.60
CA SER A 45 -48.88 -26.29 -16.98
C SER A 45 -48.33 -25.07 -16.21
N PHE A 46 -48.79 -24.90 -14.96
CA PHE A 46 -48.32 -23.89 -13.99
C PHE A 46 -47.54 -24.55 -12.86
N VAL A 47 -46.45 -23.92 -12.44
CA VAL A 47 -45.66 -24.34 -11.27
C VAL A 47 -45.26 -23.13 -10.43
N LEU A 48 -45.38 -23.27 -9.11
CA LEU A 48 -44.79 -22.36 -8.15
C LEU A 48 -43.54 -23.02 -7.55
N PHE A 49 -42.40 -22.35 -7.71
CA PHE A 49 -41.15 -22.72 -7.06
C PHE A 49 -40.80 -21.73 -5.97
N ALA A 50 -40.24 -22.25 -4.88
CA ALA A 50 -39.35 -21.46 -4.03
C ALA A 50 -38.02 -21.31 -4.76
N ILE A 51 -37.43 -20.11 -4.77
CA ILE A 51 -36.12 -19.85 -5.38
C ILE A 51 -35.17 -19.20 -4.37
N GLY A 52 -33.88 -19.07 -4.73
CA GLY A 52 -32.90 -18.40 -3.87
C GLY A 52 -32.79 -19.03 -2.46
N GLY A 53 -32.78 -18.19 -1.42
CA GLY A 53 -32.66 -18.67 -0.03
C GLY A 53 -33.82 -19.56 0.42
N TYR A 54 -35.03 -19.27 -0.08
CA TYR A 54 -36.20 -20.10 0.19
C TYR A 54 -36.10 -21.46 -0.49
N GLY A 55 -35.67 -21.46 -1.75
CA GLY A 55 -35.47 -22.67 -2.53
C GLY A 55 -34.44 -23.61 -1.91
N ARG A 56 -33.33 -23.06 -1.37
CA ARG A 56 -32.31 -23.82 -0.60
C ARG A 56 -32.79 -24.34 0.76
N GLY A 57 -33.96 -23.90 1.23
CA GLY A 57 -34.47 -24.23 2.56
C GLY A 57 -33.74 -23.52 3.70
N THR A 58 -33.11 -22.38 3.42
CA THR A 58 -32.27 -21.62 4.37
C THR A 58 -32.79 -20.19 4.59
N ILE A 59 -34.09 -20.05 4.85
CA ILE A 59 -34.72 -18.75 5.18
C ILE A 59 -34.32 -18.31 6.58
N HIS A 60 -33.63 -17.18 6.68
CA HIS A 60 -33.38 -16.56 7.99
C HIS A 60 -34.59 -15.69 8.40
N PRO A 61 -34.75 -15.36 9.70
CA PRO A 61 -35.76 -14.40 10.13
C PRO A 61 -35.68 -13.12 9.28
N GLU A 62 -36.78 -12.40 9.06
CA GLU A 62 -36.76 -11.13 8.31
C GLU A 62 -36.23 -11.19 6.86
N SER A 63 -35.94 -12.38 6.32
CA SER A 63 -35.56 -12.55 4.91
C SER A 63 -36.80 -12.59 4.03
N ASP A 64 -36.62 -12.19 2.78
CA ASP A 64 -37.70 -12.21 1.79
C ASP A 64 -38.08 -13.64 1.41
N ILE A 65 -39.36 -13.83 1.07
CA ILE A 65 -39.87 -15.07 0.48
C ILE A 65 -39.73 -14.95 -1.03
N ASP A 66 -38.76 -15.64 -1.61
CA ASP A 66 -38.51 -15.58 -3.04
C ASP A 66 -39.26 -16.68 -3.81
N LEU A 67 -40.13 -16.27 -4.73
CA LEU A 67 -41.01 -17.16 -5.51
C LEU A 67 -40.79 -17.03 -7.02
N LEU A 68 -40.89 -18.16 -7.73
CA LEU A 68 -40.98 -18.20 -9.19
C LEU A 68 -42.33 -18.78 -9.61
N PHE A 69 -43.13 -17.97 -10.30
CA PHE A 69 -44.35 -18.37 -10.98
C PHE A 69 -44.00 -18.73 -12.42
N PHE A 70 -43.95 -20.03 -12.72
CA PHE A 70 -43.57 -20.55 -14.02
C PHE A 70 -44.78 -21.05 -14.80
N PHE A 71 -44.91 -20.61 -16.05
CA PHE A 71 -46.01 -20.96 -16.96
C PHE A 71 -45.48 -21.49 -18.30
N LYS A 72 -46.02 -22.61 -18.77
CA LYS A 72 -45.71 -23.14 -20.12
C LYS A 72 -46.65 -22.62 -21.21
N GLU A 73 -47.89 -22.29 -20.85
CA GLU A 73 -48.95 -21.92 -21.80
C GLU A 73 -49.27 -20.42 -21.77
N SER A 74 -50.11 -19.98 -20.84
CA SER A 74 -50.46 -18.56 -20.68
C SER A 74 -50.26 -18.17 -19.22
N ILE A 75 -49.78 -16.95 -19.02
CA ILE A 75 -49.64 -16.39 -17.67
C ILE A 75 -51.04 -16.22 -17.12
N ASN A 76 -51.29 -16.79 -15.94
CA ASN A 76 -52.57 -16.68 -15.25
C ASN A 76 -52.40 -15.74 -14.04
N GLU A 77 -52.92 -14.51 -14.17
CA GLU A 77 -52.82 -13.48 -13.12
C GLU A 77 -53.61 -13.85 -11.86
N GLU A 78 -54.72 -14.59 -11.97
CA GLU A 78 -55.50 -15.05 -10.82
C GLU A 78 -54.67 -15.99 -9.94
N ALA A 79 -53.93 -16.92 -10.55
CA ALA A 79 -53.04 -17.84 -9.84
C ALA A 79 -51.88 -17.11 -9.15
N VAL A 80 -51.33 -16.07 -9.79
CA VAL A 80 -50.29 -15.21 -9.17
C VAL A 80 -50.85 -14.46 -7.97
N ASN A 81 -51.97 -13.76 -8.15
CA ASN A 81 -52.60 -12.96 -7.10
C ASN A 81 -53.14 -13.80 -5.95
N ALA A 82 -53.56 -15.04 -6.20
CA ALA A 82 -54.01 -15.99 -5.19
C ALA A 82 -52.92 -16.36 -4.18
N ILE A 83 -51.63 -16.19 -4.53
CA ILE A 83 -50.50 -16.39 -3.62
C ILE A 83 -49.96 -15.05 -3.10
N LEU A 84 -49.76 -14.07 -3.98
CA LEU A 84 -49.11 -12.81 -3.61
C LEU A 84 -49.96 -11.95 -2.66
N LEU A 85 -51.26 -11.79 -2.93
CA LEU A 85 -52.11 -10.93 -2.11
C LEU A 85 -52.18 -11.42 -0.65
N PRO A 86 -52.47 -12.72 -0.38
CA PRO A 86 -52.48 -13.20 1.01
C PRO A 86 -51.12 -13.07 1.72
N LEU A 87 -50.00 -13.28 1.01
CA LEU A 87 -48.67 -13.11 1.62
C LEU A 87 -48.39 -11.64 1.98
N TRP A 88 -48.79 -10.69 1.12
CA TRP A 88 -48.68 -9.25 1.41
C TRP A 88 -49.64 -8.79 2.50
N ASP A 89 -50.87 -9.32 2.55
CA ASP A 89 -51.82 -9.05 3.64
C ASP A 89 -51.28 -9.54 4.99
N LEU A 90 -50.53 -10.65 4.98
CA LEU A 90 -49.76 -11.16 6.13
C LEU A 90 -48.45 -10.38 6.39
N GLN A 91 -48.20 -9.31 5.64
CA GLN A 91 -47.05 -8.40 5.74
C GLN A 91 -45.70 -9.05 5.42
N PHE A 92 -45.68 -10.16 4.68
CA PHE A 92 -44.43 -10.72 4.19
C PHE A 92 -43.83 -9.86 3.08
N LYS A 93 -42.50 -9.76 3.10
CA LYS A 93 -41.73 -9.28 1.95
C LYS A 93 -41.57 -10.44 0.97
N VAL A 94 -42.12 -10.27 -0.23
CA VAL A 94 -42.13 -11.33 -1.25
C VAL A 94 -41.37 -10.84 -2.48
N GLY A 95 -40.18 -11.40 -2.68
CA GLY A 95 -39.49 -11.32 -3.96
C GLY A 95 -40.18 -12.30 -4.92
N HIS A 96 -40.55 -11.86 -6.12
CA HIS A 96 -41.21 -12.77 -7.06
C HIS A 96 -40.77 -12.53 -8.49
N GLN A 97 -40.79 -13.61 -9.26
CA GLN A 97 -40.57 -13.60 -10.70
C GLN A 97 -41.71 -14.34 -11.38
N ILE A 98 -42.27 -13.73 -12.42
CA ILE A 98 -43.24 -14.36 -13.31
C ILE A 98 -42.50 -14.67 -14.60
N ARG A 99 -42.46 -15.95 -14.99
CA ARG A 99 -41.74 -16.40 -16.19
C ARG A 99 -42.61 -17.31 -17.04
N HIS A 100 -42.57 -17.07 -18.33
CA HIS A 100 -43.09 -17.96 -19.34
C HIS A 100 -41.96 -18.82 -19.90
N VAL A 101 -42.25 -20.04 -20.38
CA VAL A 101 -41.24 -20.92 -21.01
C VAL A 101 -40.44 -20.24 -22.13
N LYS A 102 -41.07 -19.29 -22.84
CA LYS A 102 -40.43 -18.48 -23.90
C LYS A 102 -39.30 -17.59 -23.39
N ASP A 103 -39.31 -17.19 -22.11
CA ASP A 103 -38.27 -16.35 -21.51
C ASP A 103 -36.93 -17.11 -21.38
N PHE A 104 -36.97 -18.44 -21.46
CA PHE A 104 -35.79 -19.32 -21.42
C PHE A 104 -35.26 -19.67 -22.82
N ALA A 105 -35.77 -19.03 -23.88
CA ALA A 105 -35.32 -19.27 -25.25
C ALA A 105 -33.94 -18.67 -25.55
N LYS A 106 -33.55 -17.59 -24.86
CA LYS A 106 -32.26 -16.91 -25.05
C LYS A 106 -31.65 -16.53 -23.71
N PHE A 107 -30.35 -16.72 -23.60
CA PHE A 107 -29.57 -16.33 -22.43
C PHE A 107 -29.23 -14.84 -22.45
N ASP A 108 -29.45 -14.16 -21.33
CA ASP A 108 -29.19 -12.73 -21.13
C ASP A 108 -28.31 -12.49 -19.90
N GLU A 109 -27.10 -12.00 -20.11
CA GLU A 109 -26.14 -11.69 -19.04
C GLU A 109 -26.65 -10.61 -18.07
N GLY A 110 -27.60 -9.75 -18.50
CA GLY A 110 -28.24 -8.77 -17.63
C GLY A 110 -29.12 -9.39 -16.53
N HIS A 111 -29.49 -10.66 -16.66
CA HIS A 111 -30.39 -11.36 -15.72
C HIS A 111 -29.69 -12.43 -14.88
N MET A 112 -28.37 -12.35 -14.69
CA MET A 112 -27.60 -13.34 -13.92
C MET A 112 -28.14 -13.58 -12.50
N GLU A 113 -28.62 -12.55 -11.81
CA GLU A 113 -29.24 -12.70 -10.47
C GLU A 113 -30.50 -13.59 -10.52
N SER A 114 -31.31 -13.48 -11.58
CA SER A 114 -32.49 -14.34 -11.76
C SER A 114 -32.08 -15.79 -11.98
N TYR A 115 -31.10 -16.02 -12.86
CA TYR A 115 -30.65 -17.37 -13.18
C TYR A 115 -29.97 -18.06 -11.99
N THR A 116 -29.19 -17.34 -11.18
CA THR A 116 -28.62 -17.91 -9.95
C THR A 116 -29.69 -18.27 -8.94
N ALA A 117 -30.77 -17.49 -8.82
CA ALA A 117 -31.92 -17.86 -8.01
C ALA A 117 -32.62 -19.13 -8.52
N PHE A 118 -32.74 -19.31 -9.84
CA PHE A 118 -33.35 -20.50 -10.45
C PHE A 118 -32.54 -21.78 -10.27
N LEU A 119 -31.22 -21.70 -10.09
CA LEU A 119 -30.40 -22.88 -9.73
C LEU A 119 -30.82 -23.49 -8.39
N ASP A 120 -31.47 -22.70 -7.54
CA ASP A 120 -31.97 -23.11 -6.24
C ASP A 120 -33.49 -23.35 -6.24
N SER A 121 -34.10 -23.54 -7.42
CA SER A 121 -35.54 -23.81 -7.51
C SER A 121 -35.91 -25.08 -6.74
N ARG A 122 -36.98 -24.99 -5.95
CA ARG A 122 -37.60 -26.10 -5.24
C ARG A 122 -39.10 -26.07 -5.44
N PHE A 123 -39.66 -27.14 -5.97
CA PHE A 123 -41.09 -27.27 -6.20
C PHE A 123 -41.90 -27.08 -4.90
N LEU A 124 -42.94 -26.22 -4.96
CA LEU A 124 -43.89 -26.02 -3.86
C LEU A 124 -45.28 -26.56 -4.22
N LEU A 125 -45.83 -26.16 -5.36
CA LEU A 125 -47.16 -26.54 -5.85
C LEU A 125 -47.28 -26.36 -7.37
N GLY A 126 -48.32 -26.95 -7.97
CA GLY A 126 -48.61 -26.86 -9.41
C GLY A 126 -48.58 -28.23 -10.10
N ASP A 127 -48.31 -28.23 -11.40
CA ASP A 127 -48.17 -29.45 -12.21
C ASP A 127 -46.78 -30.10 -12.05
N PRO A 128 -46.67 -31.30 -11.45
CA PRO A 128 -45.38 -31.96 -11.24
C PRO A 128 -44.63 -32.30 -12.53
N LYS A 129 -45.34 -32.54 -13.65
CA LYS A 129 -44.69 -32.85 -14.93
C LYS A 129 -43.97 -31.63 -15.49
N THR A 130 -44.66 -30.48 -15.48
CA THR A 130 -44.06 -29.19 -15.86
C THR A 130 -42.89 -28.83 -14.94
N ALA A 131 -42.98 -29.17 -13.64
CA ALA A 131 -41.89 -28.93 -12.70
C ALA A 131 -40.64 -29.76 -13.03
N GLU A 132 -40.82 -31.05 -13.29
CA GLU A 132 -39.73 -31.95 -13.69
C GLU A 132 -39.09 -31.52 -15.02
N GLU A 133 -39.91 -31.11 -15.99
CA GLU A 133 -39.42 -30.58 -17.28
C GLU A 133 -38.61 -29.29 -17.11
N PHE A 134 -39.03 -28.38 -16.22
CA PHE A 134 -38.26 -27.17 -15.90
C PHE A 134 -36.88 -27.51 -15.31
N GLU A 135 -36.86 -28.37 -14.28
CA GLU A 135 -35.67 -28.73 -13.52
C GLU A 135 -34.67 -29.58 -14.32
N ARG A 136 -35.15 -30.43 -15.24
CA ARG A 136 -34.29 -31.39 -15.97
C ARG A 136 -33.97 -30.98 -17.40
N GLU A 137 -34.86 -30.24 -18.05
CA GLU A 137 -34.73 -29.94 -19.48
C GLU A 137 -34.60 -28.45 -19.75
N ILE A 138 -35.60 -27.63 -19.38
CA ILE A 138 -35.70 -26.23 -19.83
C ILE A 138 -34.52 -25.39 -19.34
N PHE A 139 -34.34 -25.30 -18.02
CA PHE A 139 -33.29 -24.45 -17.45
C PHE A 139 -31.88 -25.05 -17.62
N PRO A 140 -31.65 -26.37 -17.41
CA PRO A 140 -30.35 -26.98 -17.69
C PRO A 140 -29.92 -26.83 -19.15
N LYS A 141 -30.83 -26.95 -20.13
CA LYS A 141 -30.52 -26.78 -21.56
C LYS A 141 -30.03 -25.36 -21.86
N LEU A 142 -30.75 -24.33 -21.38
CA LEU A 142 -30.36 -22.93 -21.57
C LEU A 142 -28.93 -22.70 -21.06
N ARG A 143 -28.64 -23.19 -19.85
CA ARG A 143 -27.34 -23.01 -19.21
C ARG A 143 -26.23 -23.83 -19.88
N ARG A 144 -26.46 -25.10 -20.25
CA ARG A 144 -25.48 -25.92 -20.98
C ARG A 144 -25.08 -25.30 -22.31
N GLN A 145 -26.04 -24.74 -23.05
CA GLN A 145 -25.78 -24.03 -24.31
C GLN A 145 -24.98 -22.73 -24.13
N ASN A 146 -24.96 -22.17 -22.92
CA ASN A 146 -24.31 -20.88 -22.61
C ASN A 146 -23.31 -21.01 -21.43
N ARG A 147 -22.73 -22.20 -21.24
CA ARG A 147 -21.98 -22.56 -20.02
C ARG A 147 -20.85 -21.56 -19.72
N ASP A 148 -20.02 -21.25 -20.70
CA ASP A 148 -18.85 -20.39 -20.50
C ASP A 148 -19.27 -18.95 -20.15
N ARG A 149 -20.32 -18.44 -20.82
CA ARG A 149 -20.90 -17.12 -20.52
C ARG A 149 -21.50 -17.08 -19.13
N PHE A 150 -22.18 -18.15 -18.71
CA PHE A 150 -22.76 -18.27 -17.38
C PHE A 150 -21.70 -18.28 -16.29
N LEU A 151 -20.67 -19.12 -16.44
CA LEU A 151 -19.57 -19.23 -15.48
C LEU A 151 -18.78 -17.93 -15.39
N LYS A 152 -18.51 -17.27 -16.53
CA LYS A 152 -17.90 -15.94 -16.54
C LYS A 152 -18.74 -14.91 -15.79
N GLY A 153 -20.06 -14.88 -16.03
CA GLY A 153 -20.97 -14.01 -15.29
C GLY A 153 -20.96 -14.26 -13.78
N LEU A 154 -20.79 -15.51 -13.34
CA LEU A 154 -20.61 -15.82 -11.91
C LEU A 154 -19.32 -15.19 -11.36
N VAL A 155 -18.20 -15.34 -12.06
CA VAL A 155 -16.91 -14.74 -11.67
C VAL A 155 -17.04 -13.22 -11.57
N ASP A 156 -17.63 -12.57 -12.56
CA ASP A 156 -17.84 -11.13 -12.58
C ASP A 156 -18.71 -10.66 -11.40
N LEU A 157 -19.78 -11.38 -11.07
CA LEU A 157 -20.62 -11.11 -9.89
C LEU A 157 -19.84 -11.21 -8.57
N LYS A 158 -18.95 -12.20 -8.44
CA LYS A 158 -18.10 -12.34 -7.25
C LYS A 158 -17.12 -11.18 -7.14
N ALA A 159 -16.43 -10.84 -8.23
CA ALA A 159 -15.44 -9.76 -8.27
C ALA A 159 -16.06 -8.39 -7.94
N ILE A 160 -17.22 -8.06 -8.52
CA ILE A 160 -17.95 -6.81 -8.22
C ILE A 160 -18.28 -6.74 -6.73
N ARG A 161 -18.78 -7.84 -6.15
CA ARG A 161 -19.11 -7.90 -4.73
C ARG A 161 -17.87 -7.75 -3.86
N TYR A 162 -16.80 -8.49 -4.10
CA TYR A 162 -15.56 -8.42 -3.30
C TYR A 162 -15.00 -6.99 -3.25
N LYS A 163 -15.02 -6.28 -4.39
CA LYS A 163 -14.57 -4.89 -4.48
C LYS A 163 -15.35 -3.93 -3.58
N GLN A 164 -16.66 -4.16 -3.38
CA GLN A 164 -17.46 -3.36 -2.45
C GLN A 164 -16.98 -3.48 -0.99
N PHE A 165 -16.29 -4.56 -0.66
CA PHE A 165 -15.73 -4.83 0.66
C PHE A 165 -14.21 -4.69 0.73
N GLY A 166 -13.58 -4.06 -0.28
CA GLY A 166 -12.13 -3.82 -0.29
C GLY A 166 -11.30 -5.09 -0.49
N ASP A 167 -11.89 -6.13 -1.11
CA ASP A 167 -11.23 -7.40 -1.45
C ASP A 167 -10.63 -8.14 -0.24
N THR A 168 -11.22 -7.97 0.95
CA THR A 168 -10.72 -8.59 2.19
C THR A 168 -11.85 -9.11 3.08
N ILE A 169 -11.57 -10.21 3.79
CA ILE A 169 -12.49 -10.82 4.76
C ILE A 169 -12.43 -10.11 6.13
N PHE A 170 -11.42 -9.27 6.37
CA PHE A 170 -11.03 -8.84 7.72
C PHE A 170 -11.68 -7.53 8.18
N GLN A 171 -12.86 -7.17 7.65
CA GLN A 171 -13.57 -5.98 8.10
C GLN A 171 -14.10 -6.16 9.54
N LEU A 172 -13.80 -5.22 10.45
CA LEU A 172 -14.15 -5.33 11.88
C LEU A 172 -15.66 -5.44 12.16
N GLU A 173 -16.50 -4.83 11.33
CA GLU A 173 -17.96 -5.00 11.34
C GLU A 173 -18.41 -5.63 10.00
N PRO A 174 -18.23 -6.94 9.83
CA PRO A 174 -18.42 -7.58 8.53
C PRO A 174 -19.91 -7.76 8.20
N ASP A 175 -20.24 -7.66 6.91
CA ASP A 175 -21.52 -8.18 6.40
C ASP A 175 -21.43 -9.72 6.31
N VAL A 176 -22.18 -10.42 7.15
CA VAL A 176 -22.10 -11.89 7.29
C VAL A 176 -22.63 -12.64 6.07
N LYS A 177 -23.31 -11.94 5.16
CA LYS A 177 -23.91 -12.49 3.95
C LYS A 177 -23.08 -12.15 2.72
N GLU A 178 -22.82 -10.88 2.46
CA GLU A 178 -22.27 -10.40 1.19
C GLU A 178 -20.75 -10.15 1.22
N ALA A 179 -20.12 -9.95 2.39
CA ALA A 179 -18.67 -9.76 2.43
C ALA A 179 -17.91 -11.02 1.96
N PRO A 180 -16.65 -10.89 1.50
CA PRO A 180 -15.77 -12.03 1.30
C PRO A 180 -15.76 -12.94 2.54
N GLY A 181 -15.85 -14.24 2.32
CA GLY A 181 -15.99 -15.24 3.38
C GLY A 181 -17.38 -15.34 4.01
N GLY A 182 -18.36 -14.57 3.56
CA GLY A 182 -19.74 -14.63 4.02
C GLY A 182 -20.57 -15.76 3.36
N LEU A 183 -21.86 -15.86 3.73
CA LEU A 183 -22.76 -16.89 3.20
C LEU A 183 -22.90 -16.89 1.67
N ARG A 184 -22.71 -15.73 1.01
CA ARG A 184 -22.77 -15.62 -0.45
C ARG A 184 -21.67 -16.42 -1.14
N ASP A 185 -20.50 -16.57 -0.56
CA ASP A 185 -19.41 -17.38 -1.14
C ASP A 185 -19.81 -18.86 -1.22
N VAL A 186 -20.50 -19.35 -0.19
CA VAL A 186 -21.01 -20.73 -0.16
C VAL A 186 -22.09 -20.92 -1.22
N HIS A 187 -23.02 -19.97 -1.34
CA HIS A 187 -24.03 -20.01 -2.39
C HIS A 187 -23.40 -19.97 -3.79
N TRP A 188 -22.41 -19.10 -3.98
CA TRP A 188 -21.69 -18.94 -5.23
C TRP A 188 -20.95 -20.22 -5.64
N SER A 189 -20.19 -20.83 -4.73
CA SER A 189 -19.53 -22.12 -4.95
C SER A 189 -20.54 -23.23 -5.30
N GLY A 190 -21.70 -23.24 -4.65
CA GLY A 190 -22.80 -24.14 -4.98
C GLY A 190 -23.36 -23.92 -6.40
N TRP A 191 -23.48 -22.66 -6.84
CA TRP A 191 -23.92 -22.33 -8.21
C TRP A 191 -22.91 -22.76 -9.25
N VAL A 192 -21.61 -22.60 -8.98
CA VAL A 192 -20.53 -23.09 -9.84
C VAL A 192 -20.62 -24.60 -9.97
N LEU A 193 -20.70 -25.33 -8.86
CA LEU A 193 -20.79 -26.78 -8.85
C LEU A 193 -21.98 -27.32 -9.64
N LYS A 194 -23.17 -26.75 -9.39
CA LYS A 194 -24.36 -27.07 -10.17
C LYS A 194 -24.12 -26.83 -11.66
N SER A 195 -23.40 -25.76 -12.03
CA SER A 195 -23.10 -25.36 -13.42
C SER A 195 -22.03 -26.20 -14.11
N LEU A 196 -21.10 -26.75 -13.33
CA LEU A 196 -20.13 -27.74 -13.80
C LEU A 196 -20.72 -29.16 -13.84
N GLU A 197 -21.90 -29.36 -13.25
CA GLU A 197 -22.57 -30.67 -13.11
C GLU A 197 -21.71 -31.70 -12.36
N THR A 198 -20.95 -31.22 -11.37
CA THR A 198 -20.10 -32.05 -10.52
C THR A 198 -20.57 -32.02 -9.07
N THR A 199 -20.51 -33.17 -8.41
CA THR A 199 -20.71 -33.32 -6.95
C THR A 199 -19.39 -33.50 -6.20
N SER A 200 -18.30 -33.71 -6.93
CA SER A 200 -16.98 -33.99 -6.40
C SER A 200 -16.28 -32.67 -6.08
N GLY A 201 -16.44 -32.16 -4.86
CA GLY A 201 -15.64 -31.01 -4.41
C GLY A 201 -16.20 -30.10 -3.33
N LEU A 202 -17.46 -30.27 -2.88
CA LEU A 202 -17.93 -29.55 -1.68
C LEU A 202 -17.21 -30.10 -0.45
N LEU A 203 -16.10 -29.46 -0.07
CA LEU A 203 -15.58 -29.49 1.27
C LEU A 203 -16.50 -28.63 2.15
N LEU A 204 -17.77 -29.04 2.31
CA LEU A 204 -18.68 -28.43 3.27
C LEU A 204 -18.06 -28.59 4.66
N ARG A 205 -17.34 -27.56 5.09
CA ARG A 205 -16.93 -27.43 6.49
C ARG A 205 -18.17 -26.96 7.24
N ASP A 206 -19.01 -27.94 7.55
CA ASP A 206 -20.32 -27.81 8.19
C ASP A 206 -20.26 -26.85 9.40
N GLU A 207 -19.16 -26.84 10.13
CA GLU A 207 -18.95 -25.94 11.26
C GLU A 207 -18.91 -24.44 10.88
N ALA A 208 -18.16 -24.06 9.84
CA ALA A 208 -18.04 -22.66 9.42
C ALA A 208 -19.38 -22.12 8.89
N LEU A 209 -20.08 -22.94 8.09
CA LEU A 209 -21.39 -22.60 7.55
C LEU A 209 -22.45 -22.48 8.67
N LYS A 210 -22.50 -23.45 9.59
CA LYS A 210 -23.40 -23.39 10.77
C LYS A 210 -23.15 -22.17 11.63
N PHE A 211 -21.88 -21.80 11.81
CA PHE A 211 -21.52 -20.60 12.56
C PHE A 211 -22.04 -19.33 11.88
N HIS A 212 -21.83 -19.15 10.57
CA HIS A 212 -22.34 -17.97 9.85
C HIS A 212 -23.88 -17.90 9.84
N HIS A 213 -24.55 -19.04 9.72
CA HIS A 213 -26.00 -19.14 9.89
C HIS A 213 -26.45 -18.69 11.29
N CYS A 214 -25.80 -19.19 12.35
CA CYS A 214 -26.05 -18.77 13.72
C CYS A 214 -25.86 -17.26 13.90
N VAL A 215 -24.75 -16.70 13.42
CA VAL A 215 -24.46 -15.26 13.51
C VAL A 215 -25.54 -14.45 12.78
N ARG A 216 -25.88 -14.80 11.53
CA ARG A 216 -26.89 -14.07 10.76
C ARG A 216 -28.27 -14.14 11.40
N THR A 217 -28.66 -15.32 11.86
CA THR A 217 -29.93 -15.53 12.57
C THR A 217 -29.99 -14.69 13.85
N PHE A 218 -28.89 -14.63 14.62
CA PHE A 218 -28.78 -13.76 15.78
C PHE A 218 -28.98 -12.29 15.43
N VAL A 219 -28.25 -11.79 14.43
CA VAL A 219 -28.34 -10.38 13.99
C VAL A 219 -29.76 -10.03 13.55
N HIS A 220 -30.41 -10.88 12.76
CA HIS A 220 -31.77 -10.64 12.28
C HIS A 220 -32.79 -10.62 13.43
N PHE A 221 -32.71 -11.55 14.39
CA PHE A 221 -33.60 -11.55 15.55
C PHE A 221 -33.42 -10.32 16.45
N HIS A 222 -32.20 -9.78 16.59
CA HIS A 222 -31.95 -8.58 17.38
C HIS A 222 -32.34 -7.30 16.64
N ALA A 223 -31.98 -7.19 15.36
CA ALA A 223 -32.27 -6.02 14.55
C ALA A 223 -33.76 -5.88 14.18
N GLY A 224 -34.51 -7.00 14.12
CA GLY A 224 -35.93 -7.00 13.73
C GLY A 224 -36.17 -6.54 12.29
N ARG A 225 -35.15 -6.63 11.44
CA ARG A 225 -35.17 -6.30 10.01
C ARG A 225 -34.09 -7.09 9.27
N ASN A 226 -34.16 -7.09 7.94
CA ASN A 226 -33.10 -7.65 7.09
C ASN A 226 -31.83 -6.79 7.21
N PHE A 227 -30.94 -7.17 8.13
CA PHE A 227 -29.70 -6.48 8.46
C PHE A 227 -28.62 -7.53 8.65
N ASN A 228 -27.51 -7.42 7.89
CA ASN A 228 -26.49 -8.47 7.83
C ASN A 228 -25.15 -8.03 8.44
N VAL A 229 -25.03 -6.81 8.96
CA VAL A 229 -23.78 -6.32 9.55
C VAL A 229 -23.66 -6.82 11.00
N LEU A 230 -22.58 -7.51 11.31
CA LEU A 230 -22.22 -7.88 12.68
C LEU A 230 -21.53 -6.70 13.37
N SER A 231 -22.33 -5.75 13.85
CA SER A 231 -21.83 -4.55 14.52
C SER A 231 -21.14 -4.85 15.84
N PHE A 232 -20.32 -3.93 16.33
CA PHE A 232 -19.63 -4.06 17.62
C PHE A 232 -20.57 -4.39 18.78
N GLU A 233 -21.76 -3.78 18.82
CA GLU A 233 -22.79 -4.09 19.83
C GLU A 233 -23.27 -5.55 19.72
N PHE A 234 -23.55 -6.03 18.50
CA PHE A 234 -23.98 -7.41 18.29
C PHE A 234 -22.86 -8.41 18.55
N GLN A 235 -21.59 -8.04 18.35
CA GLN A 235 -20.45 -8.88 18.69
C GLN A 235 -20.39 -9.15 20.19
N GLU A 236 -20.58 -8.13 21.04
CA GLU A 236 -20.61 -8.29 22.50
C GLU A 236 -21.75 -9.21 22.93
N GLN A 237 -22.97 -8.92 22.46
CA GLN A 237 -24.16 -9.69 22.83
C GLN A 237 -24.05 -11.15 22.35
N LEU A 238 -23.55 -11.38 21.13
CA LEU A 238 -23.38 -12.73 20.59
C LEU A 238 -22.27 -13.50 21.32
N ALA A 239 -21.17 -12.83 21.66
CA ALA A 239 -20.06 -13.44 22.39
C ALA A 239 -20.54 -14.00 23.73
N GLU A 240 -21.36 -13.24 24.46
CA GLU A 240 -21.98 -13.69 25.71
C GLU A 240 -22.85 -14.94 25.49
N LYS A 241 -23.72 -14.93 24.47
CA LYS A 241 -24.65 -16.05 24.19
C LYS A 241 -23.95 -17.32 23.74
N LEU A 242 -22.83 -17.20 23.02
CA LEU A 242 -22.03 -18.34 22.59
C LEU A 242 -20.99 -18.76 23.66
N GLY A 243 -20.94 -18.08 24.80
CA GLY A 243 -20.09 -18.44 25.93
C GLY A 243 -18.61 -18.08 25.75
N TYR A 244 -18.29 -17.15 24.83
CA TYR A 244 -16.95 -16.60 24.74
C TYR A 244 -16.61 -15.84 26.03
N ARG A 245 -15.36 -15.94 26.45
CA ARG A 245 -14.83 -15.31 27.65
C ARG A 245 -13.61 -14.49 27.30
N ASP A 246 -13.37 -13.52 28.16
CA ASP A 246 -12.10 -12.83 28.26
C ASP A 246 -10.95 -13.81 28.45
N SER A 247 -9.86 -13.60 27.70
CA SER A 247 -8.66 -14.43 27.77
C SER A 247 -7.41 -13.57 27.66
N GLN A 248 -6.21 -14.16 27.78
CA GLN A 248 -4.96 -13.43 27.51
C GLN A 248 -4.89 -12.87 26.07
N ARG A 249 -5.67 -13.43 25.14
CA ARG A 249 -5.68 -13.06 23.72
C ARG A 249 -6.65 -11.95 23.36
N GLY A 250 -7.44 -11.45 24.30
CA GLY A 250 -8.43 -10.40 24.04
C GLY A 250 -9.74 -10.59 24.81
N GLU A 251 -10.63 -9.61 24.64
CA GLU A 251 -11.99 -9.64 25.18
C GLU A 251 -12.85 -10.73 24.53
N ALA A 252 -13.95 -11.10 25.19
CA ALA A 252 -14.88 -12.10 24.66
C ALA A 252 -15.33 -11.83 23.21
N ALA A 253 -15.64 -10.57 22.87
CA ALA A 253 -16.04 -10.16 21.52
C ALA A 253 -14.89 -10.29 20.50
N GLU A 254 -13.66 -9.93 20.88
CA GLU A 254 -12.48 -10.08 20.02
C GLU A 254 -12.19 -11.56 19.76
N ASN A 255 -12.36 -12.43 20.77
CA ASN A 255 -12.20 -13.87 20.64
C ASN A 255 -13.27 -14.48 19.72
N LEU A 256 -14.52 -14.01 19.80
CA LEU A 256 -15.59 -14.36 18.85
C LEU A 256 -15.21 -13.97 17.43
N MET A 257 -14.78 -12.72 17.23
CA MET A 257 -14.45 -12.20 15.91
C MET A 257 -13.24 -12.88 15.30
N ARG A 258 -12.25 -13.26 16.10
CA ARG A 258 -11.14 -14.11 15.64
C ARG A 258 -11.65 -15.42 15.04
N ASP A 259 -12.57 -16.10 15.73
CA ASP A 259 -13.16 -17.34 15.24
C ASP A 259 -14.03 -17.09 13.98
N TYR A 260 -14.76 -15.98 13.93
CA TYR A 260 -15.46 -15.52 12.74
C TYR A 260 -14.53 -15.42 11.53
N PHE A 261 -13.41 -14.69 11.63
CA PHE A 261 -12.49 -14.51 10.50
C PHE A 261 -11.79 -15.81 10.09
N LEU A 262 -11.44 -16.67 11.05
CA LEU A 262 -10.89 -18.01 10.74
C LEU A 262 -11.89 -18.86 9.95
N LYS A 263 -13.17 -18.80 10.31
CA LYS A 263 -14.25 -19.48 9.59
C LYS A 263 -14.55 -18.81 8.25
N ALA A 264 -14.54 -17.49 8.15
CA ALA A 264 -14.70 -16.74 6.89
C ALA A 264 -13.57 -17.05 5.90
N ALA A 265 -12.33 -17.19 6.38
CA ALA A 265 -11.18 -17.59 5.57
C ALA A 265 -11.32 -19.01 4.99
N VAL A 266 -12.09 -19.89 5.64
CA VAL A 266 -12.45 -21.20 5.09
C VAL A 266 -13.39 -21.03 3.89
N LEU A 267 -14.45 -20.23 4.05
CA LEU A 267 -15.48 -20.03 3.03
C LEU A 267 -14.93 -19.28 1.81
N SER A 268 -14.17 -18.20 2.03
CA SER A 268 -13.56 -17.41 0.94
C SER A 268 -12.62 -18.25 0.08
N ARG A 269 -11.80 -19.10 0.70
CA ARG A 269 -10.87 -19.99 -0.02
C ARG A 269 -11.59 -21.02 -0.89
N GLU A 270 -12.74 -21.54 -0.45
CA GLU A 270 -13.55 -22.42 -1.30
C GLU A 270 -14.04 -21.67 -2.53
N GLY A 271 -14.52 -20.44 -2.36
CA GLY A 271 -14.90 -19.57 -3.48
C GLY A 271 -13.73 -19.25 -4.41
N SER A 272 -12.52 -19.04 -3.90
CA SER A 272 -11.33 -18.79 -4.73
C SER A 272 -10.87 -20.03 -5.50
N PHE A 273 -10.92 -21.21 -4.87
CA PHE A 273 -10.62 -22.48 -5.55
C PHE A 273 -11.51 -22.67 -6.79
N TRP A 274 -12.82 -22.49 -6.65
CA TRP A 274 -13.75 -22.65 -7.77
C TRP A 274 -13.63 -21.56 -8.83
N GLU A 275 -13.23 -20.35 -8.45
CA GLU A 275 -12.92 -19.28 -9.40
C GLU A 275 -11.69 -19.64 -10.25
N GLU A 276 -10.63 -20.18 -9.64
CA GLU A 276 -9.44 -20.67 -10.35
C GLU A 276 -9.80 -21.74 -11.37
N GLU A 277 -10.64 -22.71 -11.00
CA GLU A 277 -11.12 -23.78 -11.89
C GLU A 277 -11.92 -23.25 -13.09
N ILE A 278 -12.60 -22.09 -12.96
CA ILE A 278 -13.38 -21.48 -14.04
C ILE A 278 -12.51 -20.63 -14.95
N VAL A 279 -11.80 -19.66 -14.37
CA VAL A 279 -11.09 -18.63 -15.15
C VAL A 279 -9.87 -19.24 -15.81
N GLY A 280 -9.25 -20.24 -15.16
CA GLY A 280 -7.86 -20.56 -15.37
C GLY A 280 -6.97 -19.38 -14.96
N HIS A 281 -5.78 -19.64 -14.46
CA HIS A 281 -4.82 -18.57 -14.23
C HIS A 281 -3.68 -18.68 -15.25
N PRO A 282 -3.43 -17.62 -16.05
CA PRO A 282 -2.43 -17.68 -17.12
C PRO A 282 -1.01 -17.84 -16.60
N ASN A 283 -0.76 -17.63 -15.29
CA ASN A 283 0.53 -17.84 -14.62
C ASN A 283 0.33 -18.55 -13.28
N MET A 284 0.18 -19.87 -13.30
CA MET A 284 0.30 -20.72 -12.12
C MET A 284 1.53 -21.60 -12.18
N ILE A 285 2.09 -21.90 -11.01
CA ILE A 285 3.16 -22.87 -10.84
C ILE A 285 2.65 -24.01 -9.97
N SER A 286 2.77 -25.22 -10.50
CA SER A 286 2.60 -26.47 -9.75
C SER A 286 3.96 -26.94 -9.27
N ILE A 287 4.10 -27.21 -7.98
CA ILE A 287 5.31 -27.79 -7.41
C ILE A 287 4.97 -29.18 -6.87
N PRO A 288 5.25 -30.26 -7.62
CA PRO A 288 4.98 -31.62 -7.19
C PRO A 288 6.02 -32.06 -6.15
N SER A 289 5.89 -31.57 -4.92
CA SER A 289 6.71 -31.94 -3.77
C SER A 289 5.84 -32.24 -2.55
N GLU A 290 6.28 -33.17 -1.72
CA GLU A 290 5.72 -33.39 -0.38
C GLU A 290 6.30 -32.43 0.67
N PHE A 291 7.25 -31.57 0.27
CA PHE A 291 7.93 -30.60 1.10
C PHE A 291 8.64 -31.25 2.31
N SER A 292 9.36 -32.34 2.05
CA SER A 292 10.10 -33.09 3.07
C SER A 292 11.07 -32.19 3.85
N ASP A 293 11.80 -31.29 3.17
CA ASP A 293 12.45 -30.15 3.81
C ASP A 293 11.44 -28.99 3.94
N PRO A 294 11.06 -28.55 5.17
CA PRO A 294 10.12 -27.44 5.34
C PRO A 294 10.55 -26.13 4.67
N PHE A 295 11.85 -25.90 4.44
CA PHE A 295 12.34 -24.70 3.75
C PHE A 295 11.96 -24.67 2.26
N GLU A 296 11.68 -25.82 1.63
CA GLU A 296 11.19 -25.89 0.25
C GLU A 296 9.85 -25.18 0.08
N MET A 297 9.02 -25.10 1.13
CA MET A 297 7.76 -24.35 1.09
C MET A 297 8.01 -22.85 0.90
N ILE A 298 9.09 -22.31 1.46
CA ILE A 298 9.46 -20.90 1.28
C ILE A 298 10.03 -20.68 -0.12
N SER A 299 10.87 -21.61 -0.59
CA SER A 299 11.40 -21.60 -1.95
C SER A 299 10.30 -21.66 -3.01
N ALA A 300 9.21 -22.40 -2.75
CA ALA A 300 8.04 -22.47 -3.60
C ALA A 300 7.40 -21.08 -3.82
N PHE A 301 7.13 -20.36 -2.73
CA PHE A 301 6.61 -18.99 -2.81
C PHE A 301 7.63 -18.03 -3.44
N GLY A 302 8.92 -18.19 -3.16
CA GLY A 302 9.98 -17.40 -3.79
C GLY A 302 10.04 -17.59 -5.30
N GLU A 303 9.86 -18.82 -5.79
CA GLU A 303 9.82 -19.11 -7.22
C GLU A 303 8.56 -18.52 -7.89
N ALA A 304 7.39 -18.71 -7.27
CA ALA A 304 6.15 -18.11 -7.74
C ALA A 304 6.24 -16.57 -7.82
N HIS A 305 6.81 -15.93 -6.80
CA HIS A 305 7.03 -14.49 -6.75
C HIS A 305 7.98 -13.99 -7.85
N ARG A 306 9.08 -14.70 -8.09
CA ARG A 306 10.03 -14.39 -9.18
C ARG A 306 9.37 -14.44 -10.55
N GLN A 307 8.51 -15.43 -10.78
CA GLN A 307 7.82 -15.60 -12.06
C GLN A 307 6.56 -14.73 -12.20
N LYS A 308 6.21 -13.94 -11.18
CA LYS A 308 4.93 -13.19 -11.11
C LYS A 308 3.74 -14.14 -11.35
N ALA A 309 3.79 -15.27 -10.67
CA ALA A 309 2.83 -16.36 -10.74
C ALA A 309 2.27 -16.69 -9.35
N ARG A 310 1.18 -17.45 -9.31
CA ARG A 310 0.61 -18.00 -8.08
C ARG A 310 0.93 -19.49 -7.97
N LEU A 311 1.04 -19.99 -6.75
CA LEU A 311 1.04 -21.44 -6.52
C LEU A 311 -0.35 -21.97 -6.77
N ASP A 312 -0.45 -23.12 -7.44
CA ASP A 312 -1.73 -23.77 -7.67
C ASP A 312 -2.33 -24.34 -6.37
N SER A 313 -3.64 -24.58 -6.41
CA SER A 313 -4.38 -25.14 -5.29
C SER A 313 -3.82 -26.48 -4.76
N PRO A 314 -3.44 -27.47 -5.60
CA PRO A 314 -2.76 -28.69 -5.14
C PRO A 314 -1.48 -28.42 -4.32
N THR A 315 -0.62 -27.51 -4.77
CA THR A 315 0.62 -27.14 -4.08
C THR A 315 0.32 -26.49 -2.72
N LEU A 316 -0.63 -25.55 -2.67
CA LEU A 316 -1.05 -24.90 -1.42
C LEU A 316 -1.63 -25.90 -0.40
N ILE A 317 -2.37 -26.91 -0.86
CA ILE A 317 -2.88 -28.00 -0.01
C ILE A 317 -1.72 -28.84 0.54
N ALA A 318 -0.72 -29.17 -0.28
CA ALA A 318 0.47 -29.92 0.14
C ALA A 318 1.27 -29.15 1.20
N ILE A 319 1.52 -27.84 0.98
CA ILE A 319 2.16 -26.94 1.95
C ILE A 319 1.40 -26.96 3.28
N ARG A 320 0.07 -26.77 3.26
CA ARG A 320 -0.74 -26.77 4.49
C ARG A 320 -0.68 -28.10 5.25
N ARG A 321 -0.72 -29.22 4.54
CA ARG A 321 -0.60 -30.56 5.16
C ARG A 321 0.76 -30.69 5.84
N ARG A 322 1.85 -30.25 5.19
CA ARG A 322 3.20 -30.30 5.76
C ARG A 322 3.36 -29.39 6.96
N LEU A 323 2.78 -28.18 6.93
CA LEU A 323 2.82 -27.21 8.04
C LEU A 323 2.30 -27.78 9.37
N ALA A 324 1.31 -28.67 9.31
CA ALA A 324 0.76 -29.34 10.50
C ALA A 324 1.81 -30.17 11.27
N TYR A 325 2.91 -30.56 10.62
CA TYR A 325 3.96 -31.42 11.18
C TYR A 325 5.34 -30.74 11.29
N THR A 326 5.42 -29.42 11.09
CA THR A 326 6.72 -28.71 10.95
C THR A 326 7.38 -28.31 12.30
N ASN A 327 6.82 -28.69 13.45
CA ASN A 327 7.42 -28.60 14.81
C ASN A 327 8.41 -27.43 15.08
N GLY A 328 8.01 -26.19 14.79
CA GLY A 328 8.80 -24.98 15.12
C GLY A 328 10.10 -24.80 14.32
N VAL A 329 10.43 -25.68 13.38
CA VAL A 329 11.69 -25.67 12.60
C VAL A 329 11.91 -24.33 11.87
N LEU A 330 10.82 -23.71 11.41
CA LEU A 330 10.85 -22.45 10.68
C LEU A 330 10.84 -21.21 11.57
N GLY A 331 10.44 -21.34 12.84
CA GLY A 331 10.10 -20.22 13.70
C GLY A 331 11.31 -19.35 14.04
N ASN A 332 11.28 -18.09 13.61
CA ASN A 332 12.37 -17.13 13.75
C ASN A 332 13.73 -17.68 13.27
N ASN A 333 13.72 -18.58 12.28
CA ASN A 333 14.93 -19.19 11.75
C ASN A 333 15.63 -18.23 10.76
N PRO A 334 16.96 -18.01 10.87
CA PRO A 334 17.69 -17.09 9.99
C PRO A 334 17.54 -17.43 8.49
N ARG A 335 17.57 -18.73 8.12
CA ARG A 335 17.39 -19.16 6.73
C ARG A 335 15.98 -18.84 6.22
N ALA A 336 14.96 -19.02 7.06
CA ALA A 336 13.58 -18.74 6.69
C ALA A 336 13.33 -17.23 6.55
N GLY A 337 13.73 -16.43 7.54
CA GLY A 337 13.53 -14.97 7.49
C GLY A 337 14.33 -14.29 6.39
N ARG A 338 15.58 -14.70 6.13
CA ARG A 338 16.36 -14.18 4.99
C ARG A 338 15.71 -14.50 3.66
N ALA A 339 15.11 -15.69 3.49
CA ALA A 339 14.39 -16.02 2.27
C ALA A 339 13.16 -15.10 2.05
N VAL A 340 12.45 -14.71 3.12
CA VAL A 340 11.37 -13.72 3.04
C VAL A 340 11.90 -12.33 2.68
N LEU A 341 13.00 -11.89 3.30
CA LEU A 341 13.64 -10.62 2.98
C LEU A 341 14.13 -10.54 1.52
N GLU A 342 14.70 -11.62 0.99
CA GLU A 342 15.08 -11.69 -0.42
C GLU A 342 13.87 -11.54 -1.36
N MET A 343 12.70 -12.09 -0.99
CA MET A 343 11.46 -11.86 -1.76
C MET A 343 11.03 -10.39 -1.71
N MET A 344 11.17 -9.74 -0.54
CA MET A 344 10.78 -8.33 -0.33
C MET A 344 11.61 -7.32 -1.14
N LYS A 345 12.83 -7.68 -1.56
CA LYS A 345 13.64 -6.83 -2.46
C LYS A 345 12.94 -6.58 -3.79
N ASP A 346 12.23 -7.59 -4.31
CA ASP A 346 11.37 -7.43 -5.48
C ASP A 346 9.96 -7.05 -5.02
N ARG A 347 9.71 -5.74 -4.91
CA ARG A 347 8.47 -5.19 -4.35
C ARG A 347 7.22 -5.56 -5.16
N LYS A 348 7.33 -5.77 -6.48
CA LYS A 348 6.16 -5.97 -7.33
C LYS A 348 5.54 -7.35 -7.08
N GLY A 349 4.28 -7.41 -6.65
CA GLY A 349 3.56 -8.63 -6.31
C GLY A 349 3.81 -9.15 -4.89
N ILE A 350 4.59 -8.44 -4.06
CA ILE A 350 4.99 -8.95 -2.75
C ILE A 350 3.81 -9.07 -1.79
N TYR A 351 2.84 -8.15 -1.83
CA TYR A 351 1.63 -8.22 -1.03
C TYR A 351 0.89 -9.54 -1.27
N ASN A 352 0.63 -9.88 -2.54
CA ASN A 352 -0.08 -11.11 -2.89
C ASN A 352 0.67 -12.36 -2.41
N THR A 353 2.01 -12.36 -2.51
CA THR A 353 2.86 -13.45 -2.04
C THR A 353 2.77 -13.61 -0.51
N LEU A 354 2.93 -12.52 0.24
CA LEU A 354 2.85 -12.54 1.71
C LEU A 354 1.45 -12.88 2.21
N LEU A 355 0.40 -12.38 1.55
CA LEU A 355 -0.98 -12.74 1.84
C LEU A 355 -1.22 -14.24 1.64
N ALA A 356 -0.79 -14.81 0.51
CA ALA A 356 -0.94 -16.25 0.27
C ALA A 356 -0.14 -17.10 1.28
N MET A 357 1.06 -16.65 1.68
CA MET A 357 1.84 -17.27 2.75
C MET A 357 1.11 -17.19 4.11
N HIS A 358 0.43 -16.08 4.39
CA HIS A 358 -0.37 -15.87 5.61
C HIS A 358 -1.62 -16.76 5.63
N GLU A 359 -2.36 -16.81 4.53
CA GLU A 359 -3.57 -17.62 4.38
C GLU A 359 -3.32 -19.12 4.51
N VAL A 360 -2.20 -19.61 3.96
CA VAL A 360 -1.79 -21.01 4.15
C VAL A 360 -1.26 -21.29 5.56
N GLY A 361 -0.85 -20.24 6.28
CA GLY A 361 -0.29 -20.28 7.63
C GLY A 361 1.23 -20.43 7.68
N LEU A 362 1.92 -20.34 6.54
CA LEU A 362 3.38 -20.42 6.47
C LEU A 362 4.03 -19.20 7.11
N LEU A 363 3.51 -17.99 6.85
CA LEU A 363 4.08 -16.74 7.35
C LEU A 363 4.15 -16.74 8.90
N GLY A 364 3.05 -17.12 9.56
CA GLY A 364 3.01 -17.24 11.02
C GLY A 364 3.87 -18.37 11.60
N LYS A 365 4.22 -19.41 10.80
CA LYS A 365 5.21 -20.42 11.22
C LYS A 365 6.66 -19.92 11.08
N ILE A 366 6.92 -18.99 10.16
CA ILE A 366 8.23 -18.33 10.01
C ILE A 366 8.38 -17.25 11.10
N PHE A 367 7.34 -16.48 11.36
CA PHE A 367 7.31 -15.41 12.36
C PHE A 367 6.22 -15.69 13.41
N PRO A 368 6.52 -16.45 14.47
CA PRO A 368 5.55 -16.80 15.52
C PRO A 368 4.86 -15.57 16.14
N ASP A 369 5.61 -14.49 16.32
CA ASP A 369 5.11 -13.22 16.85
C ASP A 369 4.03 -12.60 15.94
N PHE A 370 4.14 -12.78 14.62
CA PHE A 370 3.10 -12.36 13.66
C PHE A 370 1.86 -13.29 13.71
N GLU A 371 2.03 -14.58 14.03
CA GLU A 371 0.89 -15.50 14.25
C GLU A 371 0.06 -15.11 15.49
N GLU A 372 0.67 -14.43 16.47
CA GLU A 372 -0.06 -13.97 17.66
C GLU A 372 -1.10 -12.90 17.34
N ILE A 373 -0.81 -12.02 16.38
CA ILE A 373 -1.72 -10.99 15.88
C ILE A 373 -2.66 -11.48 14.77
N ARG A 374 -2.61 -12.77 14.41
CA ARG A 374 -3.48 -13.35 13.39
C ARG A 374 -4.96 -13.22 13.73
N CYS A 375 -5.71 -12.59 12.84
CA CYS A 375 -7.11 -12.23 13.02
C CYS A 375 -7.35 -11.49 14.36
N ARG A 376 -6.37 -10.71 14.82
CA ARG A 376 -6.52 -9.93 16.05
C ARG A 376 -7.39 -8.73 15.75
N VAL A 377 -8.52 -8.68 16.43
CA VAL A 377 -9.40 -7.51 16.44
C VAL A 377 -8.96 -6.57 17.54
N ILE A 378 -8.90 -5.29 17.20
CA ILE A 378 -8.82 -4.19 18.16
C ILE A 378 -10.00 -3.29 17.84
N ARG A 379 -10.86 -3.09 18.84
CA ARG A 379 -12.07 -2.30 18.68
C ARG A 379 -11.72 -0.83 18.91
N ASP A 380 -11.31 -0.14 17.86
CA ASP A 380 -11.22 1.32 17.88
C ASP A 380 -11.97 1.93 16.70
N PHE A 381 -12.24 3.24 16.79
CA PHE A 381 -13.08 3.96 15.84
C PHE A 381 -12.46 4.14 14.45
N PHE A 382 -11.18 3.82 14.28
CA PHE A 382 -10.46 4.14 13.05
C PHE A 382 -10.11 2.90 12.24
N HIS A 383 -9.75 1.78 12.87
CA HIS A 383 -9.32 0.59 12.16
C HIS A 383 -10.49 -0.14 11.53
N LYS A 384 -10.42 -0.35 10.22
CA LYS A 384 -11.38 -1.20 9.50
C LYS A 384 -10.96 -2.67 9.50
N TYR A 385 -9.68 -2.98 9.71
CA TYR A 385 -9.11 -4.31 9.50
C TYR A 385 -8.53 -4.93 10.78
N THR A 386 -8.34 -6.25 10.79
CA THR A 386 -7.54 -6.93 11.83
C THR A 386 -6.07 -6.50 11.75
N VAL A 387 -5.33 -6.62 12.84
CA VAL A 387 -3.94 -6.11 12.95
C VAL A 387 -3.00 -6.74 11.91
N ASP A 388 -3.11 -8.05 11.68
CA ASP A 388 -2.32 -8.78 10.69
C ASP A 388 -2.62 -8.31 9.25
N GLU A 389 -3.90 -8.15 8.91
CA GLU A 389 -4.32 -7.66 7.60
C GLU A 389 -3.89 -6.21 7.39
N HIS A 390 -4.01 -5.37 8.42
CA HIS A 390 -3.58 -3.97 8.39
C HIS A 390 -2.11 -3.86 7.98
N SER A 391 -1.21 -4.65 8.58
CA SER A 391 0.21 -4.69 8.20
C SER A 391 0.41 -5.10 6.73
N LEU A 392 -0.35 -6.08 6.22
CA LEU A 392 -0.25 -6.51 4.82
C LEU A 392 -0.81 -5.45 3.85
N ILE A 393 -1.92 -4.80 4.19
CA ILE A 393 -2.48 -3.68 3.40
C ILE A 393 -1.52 -2.50 3.38
N ALA A 394 -0.82 -2.21 4.47
CA ALA A 394 0.21 -1.17 4.49
C ALA A 394 1.36 -1.50 3.53
N ILE A 395 1.79 -2.77 3.44
CA ILE A 395 2.73 -3.23 2.41
C ILE A 395 2.17 -3.04 0.99
N ARG A 396 0.89 -3.38 0.75
CA ARG A 396 0.21 -3.13 -0.53
C ARG A 396 0.24 -1.65 -0.91
N ASN A 397 0.01 -0.76 0.05
CA ASN A 397 0.02 0.69 -0.19
C ASN A 397 1.39 1.21 -0.67
N ILE A 398 2.49 0.60 -0.24
CA ILE A 398 3.83 0.87 -0.76
C ILE A 398 4.04 0.25 -2.13
N GLU A 399 3.58 -0.98 -2.34
CA GLU A 399 3.69 -1.67 -3.64
C GLU A 399 2.94 -0.94 -4.76
N GLU A 400 1.73 -0.45 -4.47
CA GLU A 400 0.83 0.21 -5.42
C GLU A 400 1.08 1.71 -5.59
N LEU A 401 2.14 2.25 -4.97
CA LEU A 401 2.51 3.65 -5.11
C LEU A 401 2.72 4.00 -6.60
N PRO A 402 1.99 4.98 -7.17
CA PRO A 402 2.14 5.34 -8.58
C PRO A 402 3.56 5.84 -8.88
N PRO A 403 4.17 5.52 -10.03
CA PRO A 403 5.55 5.92 -10.33
C PRO A 403 5.84 7.42 -10.20
N ASN A 404 4.84 8.27 -10.49
CA ASN A 404 4.96 9.73 -10.46
C ASN A 404 4.54 10.35 -9.11
N HIS A 405 4.23 9.53 -8.10
CA HIS A 405 3.82 10.03 -6.78
C HIS A 405 5.05 10.53 -6.01
N ARG A 406 4.93 11.65 -5.27
CA ARG A 406 6.04 12.22 -4.47
C ARG A 406 6.72 11.23 -3.52
N PHE A 407 5.94 10.39 -2.83
CA PHE A 407 6.49 9.30 -2.00
C PHE A 407 7.20 8.17 -2.79
N SER A 408 6.89 7.98 -4.07
CA SER A 408 7.62 7.00 -4.90
C SER A 408 9.07 7.44 -5.13
N ILE A 409 9.33 8.74 -5.17
CA ILE A 409 10.67 9.31 -5.23
C ILE A 409 11.44 8.89 -3.96
N LEU A 410 10.87 9.12 -2.78
CA LEU A 410 11.47 8.73 -1.51
C LEU A 410 11.75 7.23 -1.44
N LEU A 411 10.83 6.41 -1.91
CA LEU A 411 10.96 4.95 -1.92
C LEU A 411 12.10 4.46 -2.84
N ASN A 412 12.36 5.18 -3.94
CA ASN A 412 13.44 4.85 -4.87
C ASN A 412 14.81 5.33 -4.38
N GLU A 413 14.85 6.27 -3.44
CA GLU A 413 16.08 6.73 -2.78
C GLU A 413 16.53 5.86 -1.61
N LEU A 414 15.72 4.92 -1.15
CA LEU A 414 16.11 4.00 -0.07
C LEU A 414 17.13 2.96 -0.59
N ASP A 415 18.24 2.82 0.12
CA ASP A 415 19.25 1.77 -0.16
C ASP A 415 18.68 0.35 0.06
N HIS A 416 17.82 0.22 1.08
CA HIS A 416 17.27 -1.06 1.55
C HIS A 416 15.75 -0.99 1.73
N PRO A 417 14.97 -0.90 0.63
CA PRO A 417 13.51 -0.78 0.70
C PRO A 417 12.83 -2.02 1.32
N GLU A 418 13.47 -3.19 1.31
CA GLU A 418 13.00 -4.40 2.00
C GLU A 418 12.91 -4.22 3.51
N LEU A 419 13.73 -3.34 4.12
CA LEU A 419 13.68 -3.04 5.56
C LEU A 419 12.45 -2.20 5.91
N LEU A 420 11.97 -1.35 4.99
CA LEU A 420 10.70 -0.66 5.15
C LEU A 420 9.53 -1.66 5.17
N LEU A 421 9.53 -2.63 4.25
CA LEU A 421 8.50 -3.67 4.21
C LEU A 421 8.53 -4.55 5.46
N LEU A 422 9.72 -4.87 5.96
CA LEU A 422 9.88 -5.60 7.23
C LEU A 422 9.37 -4.77 8.42
N SER A 423 9.64 -3.46 8.43
CA SER A 423 9.13 -2.55 9.46
C SER A 423 7.61 -2.49 9.44
N LEU A 424 6.99 -2.40 8.25
CA LEU A 424 5.54 -2.45 8.07
C LEU A 424 4.94 -3.78 8.53
N LEU A 425 5.60 -4.90 8.27
CA LEU A 425 5.12 -6.21 8.74
C LEU A 425 5.04 -6.28 10.27
N PHE A 426 5.97 -5.61 10.97
CA PHE A 426 6.16 -5.76 12.41
C PHE A 426 5.80 -4.54 13.27
N HIS A 427 5.43 -3.40 12.71
CA HIS A 427 5.21 -2.16 13.48
C HIS A 427 4.18 -2.32 14.62
N ASP A 428 3.20 -3.19 14.42
CA ASP A 428 2.04 -3.36 15.30
C ASP A 428 1.98 -4.71 16.04
N ILE A 429 3.03 -5.54 15.99
CA ILE A 429 3.02 -6.87 16.66
C ILE A 429 2.80 -6.80 18.17
N GLY A 430 3.17 -5.68 18.79
CA GLY A 430 2.97 -5.43 20.22
C GLY A 430 1.51 -5.42 20.66
N LYS A 431 0.58 -5.22 19.71
CA LYS A 431 -0.87 -5.27 19.96
C LYS A 431 -1.39 -6.68 20.32
N SER A 432 -0.54 -7.71 20.33
CA SER A 432 -0.92 -9.04 20.83
C SER A 432 -1.19 -9.08 22.35
N HIS A 433 -0.65 -8.13 23.13
CA HIS A 433 -0.72 -8.13 24.59
C HIS A 433 -1.91 -7.32 25.13
N ARG A 434 -2.65 -7.91 26.08
CA ARG A 434 -3.90 -7.34 26.64
C ARG A 434 -3.70 -6.12 27.56
N HIS A 435 -2.46 -5.77 27.90
CA HIS A 435 -2.16 -4.90 29.04
C HIS A 435 -1.65 -3.50 28.71
N ASP A 436 -1.39 -3.17 27.45
CA ASP A 436 -0.88 -1.84 27.14
C ASP A 436 -2.03 -0.92 26.75
N GLU A 437 -2.48 -0.16 27.75
CA GLU A 437 -3.34 1.03 27.69
C GLU A 437 -2.79 2.06 26.68
N GLY A 438 -2.84 1.75 25.38
CA GLY A 438 -2.47 2.65 24.29
C GLY A 438 -0.97 2.77 23.98
N ASN A 439 -0.09 1.88 24.46
CA ASN A 439 1.36 1.94 24.17
C ASN A 439 1.93 0.62 23.59
N HIS A 440 1.37 0.14 22.47
CA HIS A 440 1.87 -1.06 21.77
C HIS A 440 3.28 -0.89 21.18
N VAL A 441 3.78 0.34 21.09
CA VAL A 441 5.10 0.66 20.55
C VAL A 441 6.21 -0.08 21.30
N HIS A 442 6.15 -0.12 22.63
CA HIS A 442 7.16 -0.79 23.45
C HIS A 442 7.24 -2.31 23.19
N PRO A 443 6.15 -3.09 23.32
CA PRO A 443 6.19 -4.52 23.01
C PRO A 443 6.47 -4.80 21.53
N SER A 444 6.03 -3.94 20.59
CA SER A 444 6.43 -4.06 19.17
C SER A 444 7.95 -3.94 19.02
N THR A 445 8.57 -2.98 19.72
CA THR A 445 10.01 -2.73 19.68
C THR A 445 10.80 -3.90 20.28
N GLU A 446 10.37 -4.44 21.41
CA GLU A 446 11.00 -5.61 22.04
C GLU A 446 10.86 -6.86 21.15
N GLY A 447 9.66 -7.11 20.63
CA GLY A 447 9.36 -8.22 19.72
C GLY A 447 10.23 -8.16 18.47
N VAL A 448 10.24 -7.02 17.78
CA VAL A 448 11.02 -6.88 16.54
C VAL A 448 12.52 -7.01 16.82
N THR A 449 13.04 -6.46 17.93
CA THR A 449 14.45 -6.63 18.32
C THR A 449 14.82 -8.10 18.50
N SER A 450 13.94 -8.89 19.14
CA SER A 450 14.11 -10.34 19.32
C SER A 450 14.11 -11.08 17.98
N ILE A 451 13.19 -10.75 17.08
CA ILE A 451 13.09 -11.35 15.74
C ILE A 451 14.36 -11.04 14.95
N LEU A 452 14.75 -9.77 14.81
CA LEU A 452 15.88 -9.33 14.00
C LEU A 452 17.20 -9.97 14.46
N ARG A 453 17.39 -10.13 15.78
CA ARG A 453 18.53 -10.84 16.34
C ARG A 453 18.57 -12.31 15.90
N LYS A 454 17.42 -12.99 15.93
CA LYS A 454 17.31 -14.40 15.50
C LYS A 454 17.44 -14.56 13.99
N LEU A 455 17.09 -13.52 13.22
CA LEU A 455 17.29 -13.50 11.76
C LEU A 455 18.75 -13.24 11.36
N GLU A 456 19.61 -12.90 12.32
CA GLU A 456 21.01 -12.54 12.10
C GLU A 456 21.16 -11.44 11.02
N LEU A 457 20.34 -10.40 11.13
CA LEU A 457 20.50 -9.19 10.32
C LEU A 457 21.73 -8.40 10.76
N PRO A 458 22.44 -7.71 9.84
CA PRO A 458 23.48 -6.75 10.21
C PRO A 458 22.96 -5.73 11.23
N GLN A 459 23.78 -5.39 12.22
CA GLN A 459 23.35 -4.55 13.34
C GLN A 459 22.84 -3.17 12.88
N ASP A 460 23.50 -2.58 11.90
CA ASP A 460 23.10 -1.30 11.29
C ASP A 460 21.72 -1.37 10.62
N GLN A 461 21.39 -2.49 9.97
CA GLN A 461 20.06 -2.71 9.38
C GLN A 461 19.00 -2.99 10.44
N ALA A 462 19.35 -3.78 11.46
CA ALA A 462 18.46 -4.09 12.57
C ALA A 462 18.09 -2.81 13.34
N ASP A 463 19.08 -1.94 13.62
CA ASP A 463 18.88 -0.67 14.31
C ASP A 463 17.93 0.26 13.53
N LYS A 464 17.99 0.27 12.19
CA LYS A 464 17.03 1.01 11.35
C LYS A 464 15.60 0.50 11.52
N VAL A 465 15.37 -0.81 11.44
CA VAL A 465 14.02 -1.39 11.60
C VAL A 465 13.49 -1.13 13.01
N VAL A 466 14.32 -1.32 14.04
CA VAL A 466 13.96 -1.03 15.44
C VAL A 466 13.61 0.44 15.61
N PHE A 467 14.40 1.37 15.03
CA PHE A 467 14.11 2.79 15.07
C PHE A 467 12.74 3.12 14.45
N VAL A 468 12.49 2.61 13.25
CA VAL A 468 11.24 2.88 12.51
C VAL A 468 10.03 2.33 13.26
N VAL A 469 10.09 1.09 13.77
CA VAL A 469 9.03 0.49 14.58
C VAL A 469 8.84 1.25 15.89
N LYS A 470 9.91 1.69 16.55
CA LYS A 470 9.82 2.45 17.80
C LYS A 470 9.18 3.82 17.63
N HIS A 471 9.33 4.45 16.47
CA HIS A 471 8.89 5.83 16.25
C HIS A 471 7.72 5.96 15.25
N HIS A 472 7.09 4.85 14.86
CA HIS A 472 6.10 4.81 13.78
C HIS A 472 4.88 5.72 13.97
N LEU A 473 4.53 6.11 15.21
CA LEU A 473 3.42 7.03 15.48
C LEU A 473 3.84 8.50 15.58
N GLU A 474 5.13 8.84 15.58
CA GLU A 474 5.57 10.20 15.91
C GLU A 474 5.17 11.20 14.81
N MET A 475 5.37 10.84 13.54
CA MET A 475 4.96 11.69 12.43
C MET A 475 3.43 11.86 12.37
N SER A 476 2.67 10.78 12.58
CA SER A 476 1.20 10.85 12.59
C SER A 476 0.67 11.71 13.75
N LYS A 477 1.27 11.63 14.93
CA LYS A 477 0.93 12.49 16.09
C LYS A 477 1.15 13.98 15.77
N ILE A 478 2.23 14.33 15.06
CA ILE A 478 2.53 15.72 14.70
C ILE A 478 1.48 16.26 13.72
N ILE A 479 1.23 15.55 12.60
CA ILE A 479 0.29 16.01 11.57
C ILE A 479 -1.17 16.10 12.09
N MET A 480 -1.54 15.30 13.09
CA MET A 480 -2.89 15.31 13.67
C MET A 480 -3.14 16.51 14.61
N ARG A 481 -2.09 17.19 15.10
CA ARG A 481 -2.22 18.36 15.99
C ARG A 481 -2.62 19.65 15.27
N ARG A 482 -2.76 19.61 13.93
CA ARG A 482 -3.30 20.65 13.03
C ARG A 482 -2.48 21.93 12.85
N ASP A 483 -1.46 22.19 13.67
CA ASP A 483 -0.54 23.32 13.51
C ASP A 483 0.86 22.95 14.02
N PHE A 484 1.78 22.59 13.12
CA PHE A 484 3.20 22.35 13.43
C PHE A 484 4.10 23.47 12.87
N SER A 485 3.56 24.69 12.75
CA SER A 485 4.36 25.89 12.40
C SER A 485 5.40 26.26 13.47
N ASP A 486 5.30 25.68 14.67
CA ASP A 486 6.29 25.84 15.73
C ASP A 486 7.62 25.17 15.34
N GLU A 487 8.64 26.00 15.12
CA GLU A 487 10.02 25.60 14.80
C GLU A 487 10.56 24.58 15.80
N HIS A 488 10.16 24.65 17.07
CA HIS A 488 10.62 23.73 18.10
C HIS A 488 10.14 22.29 17.86
N VAL A 489 8.95 22.11 17.27
CA VAL A 489 8.42 20.78 16.92
C VAL A 489 9.25 20.16 15.80
N ILE A 490 9.61 20.96 14.79
CA ILE A 490 10.45 20.53 13.68
C ILE A 490 11.85 20.18 14.17
N ASP A 491 12.43 20.98 15.07
CA ASP A 491 13.74 20.71 15.68
C ASP A 491 13.75 19.41 16.48
N GLN A 492 12.78 19.22 17.37
CA GLN A 492 12.66 17.98 18.14
C GLN A 492 12.49 16.77 17.23
N PHE A 493 11.71 16.90 16.16
CA PHE A 493 11.50 15.80 15.23
C PHE A 493 12.74 15.53 14.36
N ALA A 494 13.47 16.56 13.94
CA ALA A 494 14.75 16.44 13.25
C ALA A 494 15.80 15.76 14.13
N ASP A 495 15.90 16.14 15.41
CA ASP A 495 16.77 15.50 16.40
C ASP A 495 16.40 14.03 16.62
N LEU A 496 15.09 13.73 16.65
CA LEU A 496 14.57 12.37 16.78
C LEU A 496 14.98 11.48 15.61
N VAL A 497 14.75 11.93 14.36
CA VAL A 497 15.07 11.13 13.17
C VAL A 497 16.57 11.06 12.90
N GLY A 498 17.30 12.12 13.24
CA GLY A 498 18.76 12.21 13.22
C GLY A 498 19.42 12.24 11.84
N ASN A 499 18.83 11.59 10.83
CA ASN A 499 19.32 11.54 9.46
C ASN A 499 18.19 11.42 8.43
N THR A 500 18.52 11.66 7.15
CA THR A 500 17.54 11.70 6.06
C THR A 500 16.99 10.32 5.67
N ASP A 501 17.71 9.22 5.94
CA ASP A 501 17.26 7.86 5.64
C ASP A 501 16.13 7.44 6.62
N ASN A 502 16.34 7.65 7.92
CA ASN A 502 15.32 7.47 8.95
C ASN A 502 14.07 8.31 8.69
N LEU A 503 14.24 9.57 8.26
CA LEU A 503 13.13 10.44 7.90
C LEU A 503 12.33 9.88 6.71
N ARG A 504 12.99 9.39 5.65
CA ARG A 504 12.32 8.75 4.51
C ARG A 504 11.56 7.50 4.93
N MET A 505 12.20 6.60 5.69
CA MET A 505 11.55 5.37 6.15
C MET A 505 10.31 5.66 7.01
N LEU A 506 10.42 6.60 7.96
CA LEU A 506 9.32 6.95 8.84
C LEU A 506 8.17 7.63 8.07
N CYS A 507 8.49 8.50 7.11
CA CYS A 507 7.52 9.13 6.23
C CYS A 507 6.74 8.11 5.39
N LEU A 508 7.45 7.19 4.72
CA LEU A 508 6.84 6.15 3.90
C LEU A 508 6.00 5.17 4.74
N LEU A 509 6.49 4.78 5.93
CA LEU A 509 5.72 3.96 6.84
C LEU A 509 4.44 4.68 7.26
N THR A 510 4.53 5.94 7.68
CA THR A 510 3.37 6.71 8.13
C THR A 510 2.34 6.87 7.01
N TYR A 511 2.77 7.14 5.78
CA TYR A 511 1.88 7.18 4.61
C TYR A 511 1.14 5.86 4.43
N ALA A 512 1.88 4.74 4.44
CA ALA A 512 1.31 3.41 4.23
C ALA A 512 0.34 2.98 5.33
N ASP A 513 0.70 3.26 6.58
CA ASP A 513 -0.06 2.96 7.79
C ASP A 513 -1.37 3.74 7.83
N VAL A 514 -1.32 5.07 7.71
CA VAL A 514 -2.52 5.93 7.70
C VAL A 514 -3.47 5.57 6.57
N LYS A 515 -2.94 5.18 5.40
CA LYS A 515 -3.74 4.73 4.26
C LYS A 515 -4.33 3.33 4.47
N ALA A 516 -3.71 2.49 5.29
CA ALA A 516 -4.18 1.13 5.59
C ALA A 516 -5.35 1.12 6.59
N VAL A 517 -5.43 2.11 7.48
CA VAL A 517 -6.52 2.25 8.47
C VAL A 517 -7.91 2.28 7.82
N ASN A 518 -8.13 3.20 6.88
CA ASN A 518 -9.32 3.32 6.03
C ASN A 518 -9.01 4.26 4.84
N THR A 519 -9.54 3.95 3.66
CA THR A 519 -9.37 4.74 2.41
C THR A 519 -9.80 6.20 2.53
N GLU A 520 -10.68 6.52 3.47
CA GLU A 520 -11.16 7.90 3.70
C GLU A 520 -10.28 8.69 4.69
N VAL A 521 -9.39 8.01 5.43
CA VAL A 521 -8.59 8.65 6.49
C VAL A 521 -7.47 9.48 5.89
N LEU A 522 -6.79 8.98 4.86
CA LEU A 522 -5.77 9.74 4.13
C LEU A 522 -6.43 10.64 3.07
N THR A 523 -6.80 11.85 3.49
CA THR A 523 -7.24 12.91 2.58
C THR A 523 -6.04 13.59 1.91
N PRO A 524 -6.18 14.19 0.70
CA PRO A 524 -5.10 14.94 0.05
C PRO A 524 -4.43 15.99 0.96
N TRP A 525 -5.23 16.69 1.78
CA TRP A 525 -4.71 17.65 2.75
C TRP A 525 -3.79 17.03 3.82
N LYS A 526 -4.08 15.83 4.34
CA LYS A 526 -3.19 15.15 5.30
C LYS A 526 -1.91 14.67 4.63
N GLU A 527 -2.01 14.29 3.36
CA GLU A 527 -0.85 13.95 2.56
C GLU A 527 0.06 15.17 2.38
N ASP A 528 -0.53 16.35 2.14
CA ASP A 528 0.21 17.62 2.06
C ASP A 528 0.86 18.01 3.38
N LEU A 529 0.17 17.84 4.51
CA LEU A 529 0.78 18.06 5.83
C LEU A 529 1.96 17.12 6.09
N MET A 530 1.84 15.85 5.72
CA MET A 530 2.93 14.87 5.87
C MET A 530 4.13 15.25 4.99
N TRP A 531 3.85 15.67 3.75
CA TRP A 531 4.88 16.15 2.84
C TRP A 531 5.56 17.43 3.35
N GLN A 532 4.78 18.38 3.86
CA GLN A 532 5.29 19.63 4.44
C GLN A 532 6.21 19.32 5.63
N LEU A 533 5.77 18.49 6.58
CA LEU A 533 6.63 18.09 7.71
C LEU A 533 7.89 17.37 7.23
N TYR A 534 7.79 16.49 6.23
CA TYR A 534 8.95 15.85 5.63
C TYR A 534 9.94 16.87 5.05
N ILE A 535 9.46 17.82 4.23
CA ILE A 535 10.30 18.86 3.62
C ILE A 535 10.91 19.75 4.70
N GLU A 536 10.14 20.24 5.68
CA GLU A 536 10.66 21.09 6.76
C GLU A 536 11.71 20.38 7.62
N THR A 537 11.48 19.09 7.91
CA THR A 537 12.45 18.29 8.67
C THR A 537 13.68 17.96 7.83
N TYR A 538 13.49 17.62 6.55
CA TYR A 538 14.59 17.38 5.61
C TYR A 538 15.44 18.63 5.47
N ASN A 539 14.79 19.78 5.31
CA ASN A 539 15.36 21.11 5.33
C ASN A 539 16.13 21.29 6.63
N ARG A 540 15.54 21.16 7.82
CA ARG A 540 16.29 21.28 9.09
C ARG A 540 17.50 20.36 9.17
N LEU A 541 17.35 19.09 8.78
CA LEU A 541 18.42 18.11 8.71
C LEU A 541 19.49 18.44 7.68
N THR A 542 19.17 19.23 6.65
CA THR A 542 20.07 19.67 5.57
C THR A 542 20.49 21.16 5.68
N LEU A 543 19.93 21.93 6.61
CA LEU A 543 20.04 23.39 6.72
C LEU A 543 20.41 23.94 8.09
N GLY A 544 20.21 23.20 9.19
CA GLY A 544 20.93 23.45 10.45
C GLY A 544 22.47 23.35 10.32
N LEU A 545 22.96 23.38 9.08
CA LEU A 545 24.21 22.92 8.51
C LEU A 545 24.96 23.99 7.75
N ALA A 546 24.26 25.01 7.23
CA ALA A 546 24.88 26.18 6.64
C ALA A 546 25.38 27.15 7.72
N ASP A 547 24.72 27.15 8.89
CA ASP A 547 25.05 28.02 10.03
C ASP A 547 26.17 27.45 10.91
N ASP A 548 26.26 26.12 11.08
CA ASP A 548 27.30 25.47 11.91
C ASP A 548 28.46 24.95 11.04
N ARG A 549 29.39 25.85 10.71
CA ARG A 549 30.62 25.53 9.99
C ARG A 549 31.64 24.89 10.91
N TYR A 550 32.49 24.01 10.36
CA TYR A 550 33.68 23.57 11.06
C TYR A 550 34.52 24.80 11.38
N THR A 551 34.84 24.96 12.66
CA THR A 551 35.89 25.81 13.19
C THR A 551 36.73 24.88 14.05
N GLN A 552 38.06 25.01 14.06
CA GLN A 552 38.99 24.13 14.79
C GLN A 552 38.60 23.92 16.28
N GLN A 553 37.62 23.04 16.55
CA GLN A 553 37.01 22.81 17.85
C GLN A 553 37.39 21.40 18.34
N PRO A 554 37.59 21.21 19.66
CA PRO A 554 38.04 19.93 20.23
C PRO A 554 37.11 18.74 19.95
N ALA A 555 35.81 18.97 19.76
CA ALA A 555 34.80 17.92 19.62
C ALA A 555 34.91 17.07 18.34
N LEU A 556 35.62 17.55 17.32
CA LEU A 556 35.74 16.90 16.00
C LEU A 556 37.09 16.20 15.79
N GLU A 557 37.94 16.16 16.82
CA GLU A 557 39.30 15.61 16.73
C GLU A 557 39.30 14.10 16.46
N LYS A 558 38.30 13.37 16.99
CA LYS A 558 38.11 11.93 16.71
C LYS A 558 37.87 11.65 15.22
N ASP A 559 37.08 12.49 14.55
CA ASP A 559 36.81 12.34 13.11
C ASP A 559 38.08 12.58 12.28
N ILE A 560 38.90 13.57 12.69
CA ILE A 560 40.18 13.89 12.02
C ILE A 560 41.17 12.75 12.16
N GLU A 561 41.26 12.13 13.34
CA GLU A 561 42.11 10.95 13.56
C GLU A 561 41.69 9.77 12.68
N GLU A 562 40.38 9.55 12.53
CA GLU A 562 39.86 8.47 11.67
C GLU A 562 40.18 8.72 10.19
N ILE A 563 39.99 9.96 9.71
CA ILE A 563 40.36 10.37 8.35
C ILE A 563 41.89 10.23 8.14
N ALA A 564 42.70 10.65 9.11
CA ALA A 564 44.16 10.57 9.03
C ALA A 564 44.67 9.12 8.87
N ARG A 565 44.00 8.13 9.48
CA ARG A 565 44.35 6.70 9.34
C ARG A 565 44.10 6.17 7.92
N LEU A 566 43.25 6.82 7.14
CA LEU A 566 42.91 6.44 5.76
C LEU A 566 43.83 7.09 4.72
N LEU A 567 44.72 7.99 5.14
CA LEU A 567 45.64 8.75 4.28
C LEU A 567 47.06 8.15 4.27
N PRO A 568 47.91 8.50 3.30
CA PRO A 568 49.30 8.04 3.25
C PRO A 568 50.07 8.33 4.55
N PRO A 569 51.01 7.44 4.97
CA PRO A 569 51.79 7.62 6.18
C PRO A 569 52.51 8.97 6.21
N LYS A 570 52.50 9.64 7.38
CA LYS A 570 53.05 11.00 7.62
C LYS A 570 52.26 12.18 7.04
N THR A 571 51.01 11.98 6.63
CA THR A 571 50.13 13.11 6.30
C THR A 571 49.82 13.93 7.56
N PRO A 572 50.14 15.23 7.62
CA PRO A 572 49.91 16.03 8.83
C PRO A 572 48.41 16.25 9.07
N SER A 573 47.92 15.94 10.28
CA SER A 573 46.52 16.20 10.67
C SER A 573 46.14 17.68 10.54
N GLN A 574 47.11 18.59 10.64
CA GLN A 574 46.88 20.02 10.43
C GLN A 574 46.37 20.32 9.02
N GLY A 575 46.88 19.65 7.98
CA GLY A 575 46.40 19.86 6.62
C GLY A 575 44.93 19.46 6.44
N ILE A 576 44.48 18.43 7.17
CA ILE A 576 43.08 17.99 7.18
C ILE A 576 42.20 19.05 7.85
N ARG A 577 42.66 19.60 8.99
CA ARG A 577 41.96 20.69 9.69
C ARG A 577 41.80 21.91 8.81
N ASP A 578 42.87 22.32 8.13
CA ASP A 578 42.86 23.49 7.25
C ASP A 578 41.93 23.25 6.05
N PHE A 579 41.94 22.04 5.46
CA PHE A 579 41.01 21.70 4.37
C PHE A 579 39.54 21.81 4.78
N LEU A 580 39.21 21.30 5.96
CA LEU A 580 37.83 21.27 6.50
C LEU A 580 37.40 22.61 7.11
N ASP A 581 38.33 23.54 7.39
CA ASP A 581 38.01 24.79 8.06
C ASP A 581 37.03 25.64 7.25
N GLY A 582 35.83 25.87 7.77
CA GLY A 582 34.75 26.58 7.07
C GLY A 582 33.79 25.71 6.25
N PHE A 583 34.03 24.41 6.09
CA PHE A 583 33.04 23.49 5.53
C PHE A 583 31.86 23.28 6.49
N PRO A 584 30.65 22.94 5.98
CA PRO A 584 29.53 22.52 6.81
C PRO A 584 29.90 21.34 7.73
N ARG A 585 29.60 21.38 9.03
CA ARG A 585 29.95 20.26 9.93
C ARG A 585 29.34 18.93 9.52
N GLN A 586 28.16 18.95 8.91
CA GLN A 586 27.54 17.72 8.45
C GLN A 586 28.23 17.08 7.26
N TYR A 587 29.06 17.79 6.50
CA TYR A 587 29.96 17.13 5.54
C TYR A 587 30.84 16.09 6.27
N LEU A 588 31.31 16.37 7.49
CA LEU A 588 32.03 15.37 8.29
C LEU A 588 31.11 14.24 8.81
N LYS A 589 29.82 14.51 9.08
CA LYS A 589 28.90 13.52 9.64
C LYS A 589 28.33 12.57 8.59
N ASN A 590 27.95 13.09 7.43
CA ASN A 590 27.18 12.35 6.41
C ASN A 590 28.07 11.79 5.30
N THR A 591 29.27 12.35 5.10
CA THR A 591 30.21 11.82 4.11
C THR A 591 31.08 10.73 4.75
N PRO A 592 31.14 9.52 4.18
CA PRO A 592 32.03 8.47 4.66
C PRO A 592 33.47 8.97 4.79
N LYS A 593 34.14 8.63 5.90
CA LYS A 593 35.49 9.16 6.21
C LYS A 593 36.51 8.89 5.11
N LYS A 594 36.38 7.74 4.43
CA LYS A 594 37.20 7.40 3.26
C LYS A 594 37.01 8.37 2.11
N GLN A 595 35.77 8.73 1.80
CA GLN A 595 35.47 9.70 0.76
C GLN A 595 36.00 11.10 1.13
N ILE A 596 35.93 11.49 2.40
CA ILE A 596 36.56 12.74 2.87
C ILE A 596 38.08 12.70 2.69
N ALA A 597 38.74 11.57 2.97
CA ALA A 597 40.17 11.38 2.74
C ALA A 597 40.53 11.51 1.24
N ASP A 598 39.73 10.91 0.36
CA ASP A 598 39.90 11.02 -1.09
C ASP A 598 39.74 12.47 -1.56
N HIS A 599 38.73 13.18 -1.06
CA HIS A 599 38.51 14.60 -1.33
C HIS A 599 39.67 15.48 -0.86
N PHE A 600 40.24 15.19 0.31
CA PHE A 600 41.44 15.88 0.80
C PHE A 600 42.63 15.68 -0.15
N LEU A 601 42.89 14.45 -0.61
CA LEU A 601 43.98 14.17 -1.57
C LEU A 601 43.76 14.86 -2.92
N LEU A 602 42.51 14.90 -3.40
CA LEU A 602 42.13 15.60 -4.62
C LEU A 602 42.36 17.11 -4.50
N SER A 603 42.01 17.72 -3.36
CA SER A 603 42.20 19.15 -3.13
C SER A 603 43.66 19.60 -3.28
N ARG A 604 44.63 18.72 -2.94
CA ARG A 604 46.07 19.02 -3.10
C ARG A 604 46.51 19.16 -4.55
N GLN A 605 45.73 18.67 -5.50
CA GLN A 605 46.01 18.82 -6.94
C GLN A 605 45.59 20.20 -7.48
N LEU A 606 44.81 20.99 -6.73
CA LEU A 606 44.41 22.36 -7.12
C LEU A 606 45.61 23.30 -7.28
N ALA A 607 46.72 23.05 -6.57
CA ALA A 607 47.91 23.88 -6.67
C ALA A 607 48.51 23.91 -8.10
N SER A 608 48.23 22.91 -8.93
CA SER A 608 48.77 22.78 -10.29
C SER A 608 47.71 22.75 -11.39
N ARG A 609 46.43 22.92 -11.05
CA ARG A 609 45.30 22.80 -12.00
C ARG A 609 44.23 23.86 -11.73
N PRO A 610 43.55 24.39 -12.77
CA PRO A 610 42.49 25.39 -12.59
C PRO A 610 41.23 24.84 -11.90
N MET A 611 41.07 23.53 -11.88
CA MET A 611 39.95 22.79 -11.30
C MET A 611 40.38 21.33 -11.07
N VAL A 612 39.82 20.69 -10.05
CA VAL A 612 39.84 19.23 -9.86
C VAL A 612 38.40 18.73 -9.91
N MET A 613 38.17 17.66 -10.67
CA MET A 613 36.86 17.03 -10.80
C MET A 613 36.96 15.56 -10.42
N HIS A 614 35.98 15.08 -9.67
CA HIS A 614 35.77 13.66 -9.43
C HIS A 614 34.34 13.31 -9.79
N LEU A 615 34.15 12.22 -10.53
CA LEU A 615 32.84 11.73 -10.94
C LEU A 615 32.64 10.33 -10.35
N GLY A 616 31.66 10.21 -9.46
CA GLY A 616 31.17 8.95 -8.92
C GLY A 616 29.83 8.57 -9.55
N LYS A 617 29.46 7.29 -9.41
CA LYS A 617 28.13 6.79 -9.80
C LYS A 617 27.59 5.86 -8.74
N SER A 618 26.35 6.10 -8.30
CA SER A 618 25.59 5.23 -7.42
C SER A 618 24.22 4.95 -8.02
N GLY A 619 23.94 3.70 -8.39
CA GLY A 619 22.70 3.33 -9.09
C GLY A 619 22.53 4.06 -10.43
N THR A 620 21.45 4.84 -10.56
CA THR A 620 21.12 5.66 -11.74
C THR A 620 21.67 7.08 -11.67
N VAL A 621 22.16 7.50 -10.50
CA VAL A 621 22.61 8.88 -10.24
C VAL A 621 24.14 8.96 -10.32
N TYR A 622 24.63 9.99 -10.99
CA TYR A 622 26.01 10.42 -11.00
C TYR A 622 26.22 11.53 -9.98
N GLU A 623 27.35 11.53 -9.30
CA GLU A 623 27.76 12.63 -8.43
C GLU A 623 29.07 13.22 -8.95
N VAL A 624 29.03 14.48 -9.37
CA VAL A 624 30.23 15.24 -9.74
C VAL A 624 30.62 16.15 -8.59
N LEU A 625 31.84 15.94 -8.10
CA LEU A 625 32.53 16.87 -7.23
C LEU A 625 33.41 17.77 -8.08
N VAL A 626 33.21 19.08 -7.95
CA VAL A 626 34.04 20.12 -8.56
C VAL A 626 34.72 20.92 -7.45
N MET A 627 36.06 20.91 -7.45
CA MET A 627 36.85 21.78 -6.60
C MET A 627 37.57 22.83 -7.44
N THR A 628 37.51 24.10 -7.04
CA THR A 628 38.23 25.20 -7.71
C THR A 628 38.41 26.39 -6.77
N ALA A 629 39.20 27.38 -7.18
CA ALA A 629 39.20 28.67 -6.50
C ALA A 629 37.90 29.43 -6.80
N ASP A 630 37.46 30.30 -5.90
CA ASP A 630 36.23 31.07 -6.10
C ASP A 630 36.25 31.89 -7.40
N ARG A 631 35.16 31.79 -8.15
CA ARG A 631 34.99 32.42 -9.46
C ARG A 631 33.56 32.89 -9.66
N PRO A 632 33.36 34.05 -10.32
CA PRO A 632 32.03 34.51 -10.67
C PRO A 632 31.25 33.47 -11.47
N PHE A 633 29.97 33.31 -11.13
CA PHE A 633 29.02 32.45 -11.85
C PHE A 633 29.42 30.97 -11.87
N LEU A 634 30.12 30.47 -10.84
CA LEU A 634 30.63 29.09 -10.84
C LEU A 634 29.51 28.05 -10.87
N PHE A 635 28.55 28.12 -9.94
CA PHE A 635 27.42 27.19 -9.88
C PHE A 635 26.61 27.21 -11.20
N SER A 636 26.33 28.40 -11.74
CA SER A 636 25.65 28.52 -13.03
C SER A 636 26.48 27.94 -14.19
N LYS A 637 27.81 28.12 -14.19
CA LYS A 637 28.67 27.49 -15.20
C LYS A 637 28.59 25.96 -15.16
N ILE A 638 28.63 25.36 -13.96
CA ILE A 638 28.59 23.90 -13.82
C ILE A 638 27.23 23.36 -14.28
N THR A 639 26.14 23.94 -13.79
CA THR A 639 24.77 23.54 -14.16
C THR A 639 24.50 23.73 -15.66
N GLY A 640 25.07 24.76 -16.28
CA GLY A 640 24.99 24.99 -17.72
C GLY A 640 25.80 23.97 -18.55
N VAL A 641 26.98 23.55 -18.10
CA VAL A 641 27.73 22.47 -18.77
C VAL A 641 26.99 21.14 -18.65
N LEU A 642 26.44 20.81 -17.48
CA LEU A 642 25.60 19.62 -17.30
C LEU A 642 24.38 19.64 -18.24
N SER A 643 23.71 20.80 -18.34
CA SER A 643 22.63 21.00 -19.29
C SER A 643 23.11 20.82 -20.74
N TYR A 644 24.29 21.33 -21.10
CA TYR A 644 24.85 21.16 -22.44
C TYR A 644 25.03 19.67 -22.82
N PHE A 645 25.40 18.81 -21.86
CA PHE A 645 25.48 17.37 -22.07
C PHE A 645 24.12 16.64 -21.98
N GLY A 646 23.04 17.34 -21.63
CA GLY A 646 21.69 16.77 -21.51
C GLY A 646 21.47 16.03 -20.19
N MET A 647 22.24 16.37 -19.16
CA MET A 647 22.11 15.78 -17.82
C MET A 647 20.97 16.43 -17.06
N ASN A 648 20.22 15.62 -16.30
CA ASN A 648 19.15 16.09 -15.43
C ASN A 648 19.66 16.27 -14.00
N ILE A 649 19.63 17.49 -13.46
CA ILE A 649 20.23 17.77 -12.15
C ILE A 649 19.21 17.47 -11.05
N VAL A 650 19.61 16.66 -10.07
CA VAL A 650 18.75 16.21 -8.96
C VAL A 650 19.06 16.99 -7.68
N ARG A 651 20.33 17.35 -7.45
CA ARG A 651 20.74 18.05 -6.23
C ARG A 651 22.02 18.84 -6.46
N GLY A 652 22.12 20.04 -5.90
CA GLY A 652 23.35 20.84 -5.91
C GLY A 652 23.69 21.37 -4.52
N GLN A 653 24.89 21.08 -4.04
CA GLN A 653 25.45 21.66 -2.82
C GLN A 653 26.69 22.46 -3.17
N ALA A 654 26.76 23.72 -2.75
CA ALA A 654 27.88 24.60 -3.08
C ALA A 654 28.38 25.27 -1.81
N PHE A 655 29.58 24.90 -1.36
CA PHE A 655 30.15 25.49 -0.15
C PHE A 655 31.63 25.80 -0.31
N SER A 656 32.11 26.74 0.50
CA SER A 656 33.48 27.22 0.49
C SER A 656 34.15 26.97 1.83
N ASN A 657 35.42 26.56 1.81
CA ASN A 657 36.25 26.60 3.02
C ASN A 657 36.80 28.02 3.25
N ARG A 658 37.34 28.27 4.45
CA ARG A 658 37.97 29.55 4.85
C ARG A 658 39.24 29.86 4.04
N HIS A 659 39.79 28.87 3.36
CA HIS A 659 40.94 29.02 2.48
C HIS A 659 40.56 29.39 1.03
N GLY A 660 39.28 29.69 0.76
CA GLY A 660 38.82 30.17 -0.55
C GLY A 660 38.73 29.09 -1.62
N THR A 661 38.75 27.81 -1.23
CA THR A 661 38.45 26.67 -2.10
C THR A 661 36.95 26.46 -2.13
N ILE A 662 36.37 26.51 -3.32
CA ILE A 662 34.99 26.12 -3.57
C ILE A 662 34.93 24.61 -3.76
N PHE A 663 33.90 24.03 -3.15
CA PHE A 663 33.57 22.63 -3.18
C PHE A 663 32.09 22.52 -3.58
N ASP A 664 31.86 22.17 -4.84
CA ASP A 664 30.52 21.99 -5.39
C ASP A 664 30.28 20.50 -5.64
N LEU A 665 29.26 19.95 -4.98
CA LEU A 665 28.82 18.57 -5.16
C LEU A 665 27.46 18.57 -5.84
N ILE A 666 27.40 18.05 -7.07
CA ILE A 666 26.18 18.03 -7.87
C ILE A 666 25.83 16.59 -8.22
N ALA A 667 24.62 16.18 -7.85
CA ALA A 667 24.04 14.91 -8.24
C ALA A 667 23.15 15.10 -9.47
N PHE A 668 23.30 14.24 -10.47
CA PHE A 668 22.54 14.30 -11.72
C PHE A 668 22.27 12.92 -12.31
N GLU A 669 21.23 12.81 -13.11
CA GLU A 669 20.91 11.64 -13.92
C GLU A 669 21.37 11.84 -15.36
N ASP A 670 21.60 10.73 -16.05
CA ASP A 670 21.90 10.65 -17.48
C ASP A 670 20.72 9.96 -18.20
N PRO A 671 19.63 10.70 -18.52
CA PRO A 671 18.37 10.09 -18.97
C PRO A 671 18.53 9.28 -20.26
N GLU A 672 19.37 9.78 -21.17
CA GLU A 672 19.63 9.16 -22.48
C GLU A 672 20.75 8.10 -22.42
N ARG A 673 21.31 7.85 -21.22
CA ARG A 673 22.45 6.96 -20.98
C ARG A 673 23.66 7.35 -21.85
N TYR A 674 23.86 8.64 -22.09
CA TYR A 674 24.91 9.19 -22.93
C TYR A 674 26.32 8.81 -22.47
N PHE A 675 26.65 8.96 -21.19
CA PHE A 675 27.96 8.59 -20.63
C PHE A 675 28.15 7.08 -20.59
N GLN A 676 27.09 6.32 -20.35
CA GLN A 676 27.17 4.85 -20.39
C GLN A 676 27.43 4.33 -21.81
N LYS A 677 26.79 4.94 -22.83
CA LYS A 677 26.98 4.58 -24.24
C LYS A 677 28.32 5.10 -24.78
N ASN A 678 28.86 6.19 -24.23
CA ASN A 678 30.08 6.84 -24.70
C ASN A 678 31.04 7.17 -23.53
N PRO A 679 31.76 6.18 -22.97
CA PRO A 679 32.64 6.41 -21.82
C PRO A 679 33.73 7.47 -22.06
N SER A 680 34.23 7.61 -23.29
CA SER A 680 35.21 8.64 -23.67
C SER A 680 34.68 10.07 -23.57
N GLU A 681 33.35 10.27 -23.55
CA GLU A 681 32.75 11.59 -23.39
C GLU A 681 32.88 12.13 -21.96
N ILE A 682 33.23 11.29 -20.99
CA ILE A 682 33.50 11.75 -19.62
C ILE A 682 34.75 12.64 -19.58
N ASP A 683 35.81 12.26 -20.31
CA ASP A 683 37.03 13.07 -20.42
C ASP A 683 36.75 14.38 -21.16
N HIS A 684 35.88 14.34 -22.18
CA HIS A 684 35.43 15.51 -22.89
C HIS A 684 34.58 16.44 -22.01
N PHE A 685 33.65 15.90 -21.22
CA PHE A 685 32.89 16.64 -20.20
C PHE A 685 33.83 17.32 -19.20
N ALA A 686 34.80 16.61 -18.65
CA ALA A 686 35.80 17.16 -17.74
C ALA A 686 36.57 18.34 -18.36
N LYS A 687 36.96 18.20 -19.64
CA LYS A 687 37.65 19.24 -20.39
C LYS A 687 36.77 20.47 -20.63
N VAL A 688 35.54 20.29 -21.14
CA VAL A 688 34.61 21.41 -21.37
C VAL A 688 34.31 22.14 -20.07
N LEU A 689 34.07 21.40 -18.99
CA LEU A 689 33.84 21.97 -17.66
C LEU A 689 35.04 22.81 -17.19
N SER A 690 36.26 22.29 -17.34
CA SER A 690 37.51 23.01 -17.04
C SER A 690 37.68 24.26 -17.91
N ASP A 691 37.43 24.17 -19.21
CA ASP A 691 37.57 25.28 -20.16
C ASP A 691 36.55 26.39 -19.87
N VAL A 692 35.31 26.05 -19.54
CA VAL A 692 34.27 27.01 -19.14
C VAL A 692 34.58 27.66 -17.79
N ILE A 693 34.99 26.88 -16.80
CA ILE A 693 35.32 27.39 -15.46
C ILE A 693 36.59 28.26 -15.48
N SER A 694 37.57 27.94 -16.34
CA SER A 694 38.77 28.77 -16.55
C SER A 694 38.54 29.99 -17.44
N GLY A 695 37.39 30.07 -18.14
CA GLY A 695 37.08 31.15 -19.09
C GLY A 695 37.70 30.97 -20.48
N SER A 696 38.33 29.83 -20.75
CA SER A 696 38.88 29.48 -22.07
C SER A 696 37.80 29.12 -23.10
N ALA A 697 36.59 28.79 -22.66
CA ALA A 697 35.42 28.54 -23.50
C ALA A 697 34.21 29.37 -23.06
N ASP A 698 33.44 29.84 -24.03
CA ASP A 698 32.21 30.62 -23.81
C ASP A 698 30.99 29.70 -23.75
N LEU A 699 30.50 29.47 -22.52
CA LEU A 699 29.34 28.62 -22.27
C LEU A 699 28.08 29.11 -22.99
N LYS A 700 27.89 30.43 -23.12
CA LYS A 700 26.71 30.98 -23.79
C LYS A 700 26.68 30.56 -25.26
N LYS A 701 27.83 30.62 -25.96
CA LYS A 701 27.94 30.13 -27.35
C LYS A 701 27.69 28.63 -27.49
N LEU A 702 28.09 27.82 -26.49
CA LEU A 702 27.84 26.38 -26.49
C LEU A 702 26.33 26.08 -26.36
N LEU A 703 25.66 26.81 -25.47
CA LEU A 703 24.24 26.64 -25.18
C LEU A 703 23.34 27.29 -26.24
N ASP A 704 23.69 28.44 -26.82
CA ASP A 704 22.90 29.15 -27.83
C ASP A 704 22.57 28.27 -29.05
N ARG A 705 23.54 27.42 -29.47
CA ARG A 705 23.32 26.43 -30.54
C ARG A 705 22.25 25.38 -30.18
N LYS A 706 22.12 25.05 -28.90
CA LYS A 706 21.10 24.10 -28.41
C LYS A 706 19.77 24.79 -28.11
N PHE A 707 19.77 25.99 -27.52
CA PHE A 707 18.56 26.80 -27.26
C PHE A 707 17.83 27.18 -28.55
N THR A 708 18.54 27.38 -29.67
CA THR A 708 17.96 27.66 -30.98
C THR A 708 17.45 26.41 -31.73
N SER A 709 17.67 25.21 -31.20
CA SER A 709 17.24 23.95 -31.82
C SER A 709 15.73 23.74 -31.70
N VAL A 710 15.08 23.28 -32.77
CA VAL A 710 13.64 22.93 -32.78
C VAL A 710 13.31 21.83 -31.76
N VAL A 711 14.28 20.97 -31.42
CA VAL A 711 14.14 19.86 -30.47
C VAL A 711 14.07 20.36 -29.01
N PHE A 712 14.74 21.47 -28.70
CA PHE A 712 14.82 22.05 -27.35
C PHE A 712 13.98 23.32 -27.19
N LYS A 713 13.21 23.70 -28.23
CA LYS A 713 12.35 24.88 -28.23
C LYS A 713 11.25 24.71 -27.18
N GLN A 714 11.13 25.66 -26.25
CA GLN A 714 10.10 25.60 -25.21
C GLN A 714 8.70 25.49 -25.83
N LYS A 715 7.94 24.48 -25.42
CA LYS A 715 6.49 24.45 -25.62
C LYS A 715 5.86 25.57 -24.79
N LYS A 716 4.70 26.08 -25.21
CA LYS A 716 3.94 27.10 -24.45
C LYS A 716 3.84 26.66 -22.98
N SER A 717 4.27 27.51 -22.04
CA SER A 717 4.25 27.17 -20.62
C SER A 717 2.83 26.84 -20.17
N LEU A 718 2.65 25.65 -19.59
CA LEU A 718 1.39 25.19 -19.00
C LEU A 718 1.34 25.40 -17.48
N VAL A 719 2.47 25.81 -16.88
CA VAL A 719 2.64 25.97 -15.43
C VAL A 719 3.04 27.44 -15.16
N PRO A 720 2.25 28.19 -14.37
CA PRO A 720 2.63 29.55 -13.99
C PRO A 720 3.86 29.53 -13.08
N THR A 721 4.80 30.44 -13.31
CA THR A 721 5.95 30.63 -12.43
C THR A 721 5.50 31.33 -11.15
N THR A 722 5.79 30.72 -10.00
CA THR A 722 5.54 31.29 -8.67
C THR A 722 6.86 31.29 -7.90
N ILE A 723 7.22 32.41 -7.29
CA ILE A 723 8.45 32.57 -6.50
C ILE A 723 8.05 33.03 -5.11
N HIS A 724 8.56 32.36 -4.09
CA HIS A 724 8.34 32.71 -2.69
C HIS A 724 9.69 32.90 -2.00
N PHE A 725 9.83 33.99 -1.25
CA PHE A 725 10.98 34.24 -0.40
C PHE A 725 10.59 34.03 1.04
N GLU A 726 11.42 33.29 1.77
CA GLU A 726 11.24 33.00 3.17
C GLU A 726 12.52 33.32 3.93
N ASN A 727 12.38 34.13 4.96
CA ASN A 727 13.49 34.67 5.73
C ASN A 727 13.50 34.13 7.16
N ASP A 728 12.44 33.52 7.67
CA ASP A 728 12.38 33.18 9.10
C ASP A 728 13.13 31.88 9.43
N PHE A 729 13.28 30.95 8.47
CA PHE A 729 13.86 29.61 8.71
C PHE A 729 15.39 29.51 8.72
N SER A 730 16.13 30.54 8.31
CA SER A 730 17.59 30.57 8.38
C SER A 730 18.05 31.86 9.06
N LYS A 731 19.13 31.83 9.86
CA LYS A 731 19.68 33.07 10.44
C LYS A 731 20.52 33.86 9.44
N ARG A 732 20.99 33.21 8.37
CA ARG A 732 21.99 33.74 7.45
C ARG A 732 21.56 33.80 5.98
N CYS A 733 20.71 32.88 5.54
CA CYS A 733 20.27 32.79 4.16
C CYS A 733 18.83 33.28 4.00
N THR A 734 18.52 33.84 2.84
CA THR A 734 17.15 33.98 2.35
C THR A 734 16.84 32.72 1.54
N ILE A 735 15.72 32.07 1.85
CA ILE A 735 15.25 30.90 1.12
C ILE A 735 14.38 31.38 -0.02
N MET A 736 14.65 30.94 -1.24
CA MET A 736 13.84 31.22 -2.41
C MET A 736 13.31 29.91 -2.97
N GLU A 737 12.00 29.70 -2.84
CA GLU A 737 11.28 28.62 -3.50
C GLU A 737 10.77 29.09 -4.85
N ILE A 738 10.97 28.29 -5.89
CA ILE A 738 10.46 28.55 -7.23
C ILE A 738 9.73 27.34 -7.80
N LEU A 739 8.44 27.54 -8.09
CA LEU A 739 7.59 26.61 -8.81
C LEU A 739 7.48 27.09 -10.26
N THR A 740 7.93 26.31 -11.24
CA THR A 740 7.86 26.70 -12.65
C THR A 740 7.77 25.50 -13.59
N GLN A 741 7.60 25.77 -14.89
CA GLN A 741 7.64 24.74 -15.92
C GLN A 741 9.08 24.22 -16.08
N ASP A 742 9.27 22.90 -15.96
CA ASP A 742 10.57 22.27 -16.24
C ASP A 742 10.94 22.44 -17.72
N ALA A 743 12.21 22.79 -17.96
CA ALA A 743 12.73 23.13 -19.28
C ALA A 743 14.24 22.97 -19.37
N PHE A 744 14.73 22.77 -20.60
CA PHE A 744 16.16 22.69 -20.87
C PHE A 744 16.91 23.93 -20.34
N GLY A 745 17.96 23.71 -19.55
CA GLY A 745 18.79 24.78 -19.00
C GLY A 745 18.08 25.66 -17.95
N LEU A 746 16.97 25.20 -17.36
CA LEU A 746 16.23 25.94 -16.34
C LEU A 746 17.15 26.36 -15.18
N LEU A 747 17.86 25.42 -14.58
CA LEU A 747 18.74 25.69 -13.44
C LEU A 747 19.88 26.65 -13.80
N TYR A 748 20.43 26.55 -15.00
CA TYR A 748 21.42 27.51 -15.52
C TYR A 748 20.86 28.93 -15.57
N ARG A 749 19.62 29.11 -16.06
CA ARG A 749 18.97 30.42 -16.14
C ARG A 749 18.71 31.00 -14.75
N ILE A 750 18.09 30.22 -13.86
CA ILE A 750 17.79 30.64 -12.48
C ILE A 750 19.09 31.06 -11.77
N SER A 751 20.08 30.17 -11.74
CA SER A 751 21.35 30.44 -11.06
C SER A 751 22.14 31.59 -11.68
N SER A 752 22.03 31.82 -13.00
CA SER A 752 22.65 32.97 -13.67
C SER A 752 22.02 34.30 -13.25
N VAL A 753 20.70 34.35 -13.05
CA VAL A 753 19.99 35.55 -12.58
C VAL A 753 20.31 35.83 -11.11
N ILE A 754 20.35 34.79 -10.27
CA ILE A 754 20.80 34.92 -8.86
C ILE A 754 22.23 35.48 -8.83
N SER A 755 23.12 34.92 -9.65
CA SER A 755 24.52 35.35 -9.72
C SER A 755 24.71 36.75 -10.33
N SER A 756 23.84 37.21 -11.25
CA SER A 756 23.93 38.55 -11.84
C SER A 756 23.55 39.66 -10.87
N HIS A 757 22.70 39.33 -9.89
CA HIS A 757 22.45 40.17 -8.72
C HIS A 757 23.60 40.10 -7.72
N GLY A 758 24.64 39.31 -8.00
CA GLY A 758 25.81 38.97 -7.19
C GLY A 758 25.43 38.32 -5.86
N CYS A 759 24.35 37.55 -5.87
CA CYS A 759 23.99 36.68 -4.78
C CYS A 759 24.73 35.34 -4.93
N ASN A 760 25.07 34.71 -3.81
CA ASN A 760 25.67 33.39 -3.75
C ASN A 760 24.60 32.35 -3.43
N ILE A 761 24.69 31.19 -4.09
CA ILE A 761 23.85 30.02 -3.79
C ILE A 761 24.67 29.12 -2.87
N GLU A 762 24.23 28.95 -1.63
CA GLU A 762 24.88 28.04 -0.66
C GLU A 762 24.33 26.61 -0.82
N VAL A 763 23.03 26.47 -1.09
CA VAL A 763 22.37 25.17 -1.32
C VAL A 763 21.30 25.33 -2.39
N ALA A 764 21.20 24.35 -3.28
CA ALA A 764 20.14 24.24 -4.28
C ALA A 764 19.52 22.83 -4.24
N LEU A 765 18.29 22.75 -3.75
CA LEU A 765 17.49 21.52 -3.77
C LEU A 765 16.62 21.58 -5.02
N ILE A 766 16.77 20.59 -5.90
CA ILE A 766 16.13 20.58 -7.22
C ILE A 766 15.15 19.40 -7.23
N THR A 767 13.88 19.65 -7.56
CA THR A 767 12.88 18.58 -7.62
C THR A 767 11.99 18.78 -8.83
N THR A 768 11.91 17.74 -9.68
CA THR A 768 11.09 17.79 -10.90
C THR A 768 9.93 16.80 -10.79
N GLU A 769 8.69 17.30 -10.89
CA GLU A 769 7.46 16.51 -10.91
C GLU A 769 6.75 16.64 -12.28
N GLY A 770 6.95 15.64 -13.15
CA GLY A 770 6.34 15.59 -14.49
C GLY A 770 6.82 16.71 -15.41
N HIS A 771 6.13 17.85 -15.39
CA HIS A 771 6.45 19.05 -16.17
C HIS A 771 6.71 20.26 -15.26
N ARG A 772 6.74 20.07 -13.94
CA ARG A 772 6.93 21.12 -12.94
C ARG A 772 8.31 20.96 -12.32
N ALA A 773 9.05 22.06 -12.22
CA ALA A 773 10.23 22.17 -11.39
C ALA A 773 9.84 22.89 -10.10
N ILE A 774 10.24 22.33 -8.97
CA ILE A 774 10.07 22.84 -7.61
C ILE A 774 11.47 22.93 -7.03
N ASP A 775 12.10 24.09 -7.19
CA ASP A 775 13.48 24.29 -6.80
C ASP A 775 13.54 25.21 -5.58
N VAL A 776 14.40 24.89 -4.61
CA VAL A 776 14.62 25.68 -3.41
C VAL A 776 16.07 26.11 -3.34
N PHE A 777 16.31 27.41 -3.29
CA PHE A 777 17.63 28.02 -3.26
C PHE A 777 17.87 28.72 -1.93
N TYR A 778 19.03 28.48 -1.33
CA TYR A 778 19.51 29.18 -0.15
C TYR A 778 20.49 30.25 -0.61
N ILE A 779 20.04 31.49 -0.56
CA ILE A 779 20.71 32.60 -1.21
C ILE A 779 21.27 33.54 -0.13
N THR A 780 22.52 33.96 -0.33
CA THR A 780 23.12 35.03 0.47
C THR A 780 23.63 36.16 -0.42
N ARG A 781 23.70 37.37 0.13
CA ARG A 781 24.44 38.49 -0.44
C ARG A 781 25.50 38.91 0.56
N GLU A 782 26.77 38.83 0.15
CA GLU A 782 27.91 39.10 1.03
C GLU A 782 27.88 38.26 2.33
N GLY A 783 27.29 37.06 2.26
CA GLY A 783 27.15 36.14 3.39
C GLY A 783 26.02 36.45 4.37
N GLN A 784 25.12 37.38 4.04
CA GLN A 784 23.91 37.75 4.79
C GLN A 784 22.63 37.50 3.97
N LYS A 785 21.47 37.65 4.61
CA LYS A 785 20.16 37.62 3.95
C LYS A 785 20.01 38.74 2.91
N LEU A 786 19.15 38.51 1.94
CA LEU A 786 18.80 39.50 0.94
C LEU A 786 17.93 40.59 1.59
N PRO A 787 18.15 41.88 1.25
CA PRO A 787 17.22 42.92 1.61
C PRO A 787 15.92 42.79 0.77
N PRO A 788 14.75 43.18 1.29
CA PRO A 788 13.47 43.04 0.58
C PRO A 788 13.47 43.64 -0.83
N GLU A 789 14.11 44.80 -1.03
CA GLU A 789 14.23 45.44 -2.35
C GLU A 789 14.99 44.56 -3.38
N LEU A 790 15.95 43.76 -2.92
CA LEU A 790 16.69 42.83 -3.77
C LEU A 790 15.88 41.56 -4.05
N GLU A 791 15.06 41.11 -3.11
CA GLU A 791 14.12 39.99 -3.32
C GLU A 791 13.10 40.35 -4.41
N GLU A 792 12.48 41.54 -4.32
CA GLU A 792 11.52 42.02 -5.34
C GLU A 792 12.17 42.13 -6.72
N LYS A 793 13.39 42.67 -6.79
CA LYS A 793 14.13 42.80 -8.06
C LYS A 793 14.52 41.43 -8.63
N LEU A 794 15.01 40.53 -7.77
CA LEU A 794 15.36 39.17 -8.15
C LEU A 794 14.14 38.41 -8.65
N GLN A 795 12.99 38.56 -7.98
CA GLN A 795 11.70 38.01 -8.40
C GLN A 795 11.34 38.49 -9.80
N HIS A 796 11.34 39.80 -10.03
CA HIS A 796 10.99 40.38 -11.32
C HIS A 796 11.89 39.86 -12.46
N ASP A 797 13.21 39.86 -12.26
CA ASP A 797 14.14 39.42 -13.28
C ASP A 797 14.04 37.90 -13.55
N LEU A 798 13.74 37.10 -12.53
CA LEU A 798 13.46 35.67 -12.69
C LEU A 798 12.16 35.44 -13.48
N GLU A 799 11.08 36.15 -13.16
CA GLU A 799 9.81 36.07 -13.90
C GLU A 799 9.99 36.48 -15.36
N VAL A 800 10.75 37.55 -15.64
CA VAL A 800 11.07 38.00 -17.00
C VAL A 800 11.90 36.96 -17.74
N VAL A 801 12.94 36.42 -17.11
CA VAL A 801 13.79 35.42 -17.75
C VAL A 801 13.00 34.16 -18.02
N LEU A 802 12.20 33.65 -17.07
CA LEU A 802 11.50 32.37 -17.17
C LEU A 802 10.24 32.42 -18.05
N SER A 803 9.68 33.61 -18.28
CA SER A 803 8.58 33.83 -19.24
C SER A 803 9.05 33.88 -20.70
N GLN A 804 10.36 34.01 -20.96
CA GLN A 804 10.92 33.98 -22.31
C GLN A 804 11.19 32.53 -22.78
N PRO A 805 10.85 32.20 -24.05
CA PRO A 805 10.97 30.86 -24.62
C PRO A 805 12.41 30.34 -24.79
#